data_AF-A0A411YIY2-F1
#
_entry.id   AF-A0A411YIY2-F1
#
_cell.length_a   1.000
_cell.length_b   1.000
_cell.length_c   1.000
_cell.angle_alpha   90.00
_cell.angle_beta   90.00
_cell.angle_gamma   90.00
#
_symmetry.space_group_name_H-M   'P 1'
#
loop_
_entity.id
_entity.type
_entity.pdbx_description
1 polymer ?
#
loop_
_entity_poly.entity_id
_entity_poly.type
_entity_poly.pdbx_seq_one_letter_code
_entity_poly.pdbx_strand_id
1 'polypeptide(L)'
;MTYRGVAPALLGMGLIIAVITVGLITLSGTAIGDEGPERLHGPDRIATAVATSQLWETSEHVVLAVSTDFPDALAAGALTAHLDAPLLLTPGDELDGRVTDEIDRLGAETVWIVGGDAVIGDHVADDLDAMGVGATRLSGRDRYATAVEVATEVAAPANAATVAVGTDFPDAVSAGTLAASPDRLPVLLARSTGAPQATLDTLEGPLAVSQVYVMGGSAVLDDTIDVEVAGIGAQPERLAGTDRYQTSAYAASEALDRQDGTVPVVMATGGAFPDALSGTAVAARLGGILLLTPGQQVSGYTEAFLVEHAERVSDVYVLGGQAAISDTVAAQLYTAASTESEPDPDPDPEPDPDPEPDPDPEPDPDPEPDPDPEPDPNPDPDPDPEPDPSPVHISTPEDLDGIRDDLDGSYVLVNDIDLGAGVYAEDAGWDPIGTFDDDPFTGSLDGQGYAIDGLTIDRSGDDGVGLFSETGIDAAIADVHLTNVNVAGMNWVGGLVGKNGGSISHSVTDGTVSGNSRVGGLTGQNFHHATIDESTTATEVRGDLSVGGLVGYNSGYVTGSEAQGAATGGSQVGGLIGIHFPGPDSGLVSHSSAHGEVSGDSTIGGLVGSNLGEIAESTAQGHVTGEEAQVGGLVGHNEGGSIDTAVATGDVTGLNDVGGLVGLNNAAGIVSGAVVIDGTAEGGVTGTGARIGGLVGYNFEGRLEGSTAKGGVAGDGDIVGALVGQNNGMVISCALEGTASQVDPVIGEPEMTLEDANFQGGLHDINQDAS
;
A
#
# COMPACT_ATOMS: atom_id res chain seq x y z
N MET A 1 10.09 67.20 -47.92
CA MET A 1 9.68 66.39 -49.08
C MET A 1 9.21 65.04 -48.55
N THR A 2 8.06 64.57 -49.03
CA THR A 2 7.59 63.17 -49.17
C THR A 2 8.47 62.00 -48.67
N TYR A 3 7.85 61.13 -47.85
CA TYR A 3 7.79 59.64 -47.96
C TYR A 3 9.11 58.81 -47.87
N ARG A 4 9.17 57.60 -47.28
CA ARG A 4 8.20 56.80 -46.47
C ARG A 4 8.94 55.59 -45.84
N GLY A 5 8.38 55.04 -44.75
CA GLY A 5 8.61 53.65 -44.28
C GLY A 5 9.59 53.48 -43.11
N VAL A 6 9.40 52.52 -42.18
CA VAL A 6 8.27 51.61 -41.88
C VAL A 6 8.21 51.40 -40.35
N ALA A 7 7.05 51.05 -39.78
CA ALA A 7 6.84 50.67 -38.37
C ALA A 7 7.27 49.18 -38.12
N PRO A 8 7.01 48.49 -36.98
CA PRO A 8 6.11 48.73 -35.83
C PRO A 8 6.91 49.19 -34.58
N ALA A 9 6.49 49.11 -33.30
CA ALA A 9 5.29 48.56 -32.65
C ALA A 9 4.90 49.36 -31.37
N LEU A 10 3.89 48.86 -30.63
CA LEU A 10 3.60 49.18 -29.22
C LEU A 10 3.40 47.85 -28.46
N LEU A 11 3.99 47.75 -27.27
CA LEU A 11 3.56 46.96 -26.11
C LEU A 11 4.17 47.70 -24.89
N GLY A 12 3.49 47.93 -23.77
CA GLY A 12 2.22 47.35 -23.34
C GLY A 12 2.37 46.65 -21.99
N MET A 13 3.16 47.19 -21.06
CA MET A 13 3.34 46.61 -19.72
C MET A 13 2.01 46.65 -18.96
N GLY A 14 1.33 45.51 -18.91
CA GLY A 14 0.25 45.24 -17.97
C GLY A 14 0.86 44.71 -16.68
N LEU A 15 0.84 45.53 -15.62
CA LEU A 15 1.23 45.10 -14.28
C LEU A 15 0.05 44.35 -13.66
N ILE A 16 0.12 43.02 -13.61
CA ILE A 16 -0.85 42.22 -12.84
C ILE A 16 -0.31 42.11 -11.42
N ILE A 17 -0.91 42.87 -10.50
CA ILE A 17 -0.72 42.66 -9.06
C ILE A 17 -1.80 41.68 -8.63
N ALA A 18 -1.43 40.42 -8.42
CA ALA A 18 -2.25 39.49 -7.66
C ALA A 18 -2.19 39.91 -6.18
N VAL A 19 -3.31 40.41 -5.64
CA VAL A 19 -3.41 40.75 -4.22
C VAL A 19 -3.79 39.47 -3.47
N ILE A 20 -2.78 38.70 -3.06
CA ILE A 20 -2.97 37.63 -2.08
C ILE A 20 -2.95 38.30 -0.69
N THR A 21 -4.10 38.36 -0.03
CA THR A 21 -4.19 38.80 1.36
C THR A 21 -3.83 37.66 2.30
N VAL A 22 -2.55 37.53 2.64
CA VAL A 22 -2.10 36.77 3.83
C VAL A 22 -2.21 37.69 5.05
N GLY A 23 -2.77 37.16 6.14
CA GLY A 23 -2.88 37.87 7.42
C GLY A 23 -1.51 38.08 8.07
N LEU A 24 -1.33 39.21 8.76
CA LEU A 24 -0.09 39.50 9.48
C LEU A 24 -0.07 38.70 10.79
N ILE A 25 0.56 37.53 10.80
CA ILE A 25 0.63 36.65 11.98
C ILE A 25 1.51 37.28 13.06
N THR A 26 0.97 37.47 14.26
CA THR A 26 1.72 37.90 15.44
C THR A 26 1.84 36.76 16.44
N LEU A 27 2.99 36.07 16.47
CA LEU A 27 3.23 35.01 17.45
C LEU A 27 3.04 35.53 18.88
N SER A 28 2.03 35.00 19.56
CA SER A 28 1.72 35.26 20.96
C SER A 28 1.32 33.94 21.60
N GLY A 29 2.26 33.29 22.30
CA GLY A 29 2.02 32.00 22.94
C GLY A 29 0.80 32.04 23.86
N THR A 30 -0.26 31.35 23.42
CA THR A 30 -1.56 31.22 24.08
C THR A 30 -2.04 29.79 23.80
N ALA A 31 -3.00 29.27 24.57
CA ALA A 31 -3.57 27.94 24.33
C ALA A 31 -4.23 27.86 22.94
N ILE A 32 -4.35 26.62 22.44
CA ILE A 32 -4.90 26.25 21.13
C ILE A 32 -6.20 27.03 20.85
N GLY A 33 -6.27 27.66 19.66
CA GLY A 33 -7.27 28.66 19.32
C GLY A 33 -8.69 28.12 19.04
N ASP A 34 -9.63 29.05 18.82
CA ASP A 34 -11.02 28.75 18.43
C ASP A 34 -11.21 28.79 16.88
N GLU A 35 -10.10 28.88 16.12
CA GLU A 35 -10.11 29.03 14.65
C GLU A 35 -9.69 27.75 13.87
N GLY A 36 -9.38 26.65 14.57
CA GLY A 36 -9.04 25.35 13.96
C GLY A 36 -7.57 25.23 13.53
N PRO A 37 -7.20 24.12 12.85
CA PRO A 37 -5.81 23.85 12.45
C PRO A 37 -5.35 24.75 11.31
N GLU A 38 -4.09 25.20 11.35
CA GLU A 38 -3.50 26.02 10.28
C GLU A 38 -3.07 25.14 9.10
N ARG A 39 -3.63 25.34 7.90
CA ARG A 39 -3.33 24.53 6.71
C ARG A 39 -2.37 25.21 5.73
N LEU A 40 -1.19 24.62 5.55
CA LEU A 40 -0.17 25.04 4.57
C LEU A 40 -0.24 24.14 3.33
N HIS A 41 -0.65 24.69 2.19
CA HIS A 41 -0.89 23.91 0.96
C HIS A 41 -0.83 24.77 -0.30
N GLY A 42 -0.62 24.12 -1.45
CA GLY A 42 -0.84 24.68 -2.78
C GLY A 42 -1.70 23.76 -3.67
N PRO A 43 -1.95 24.14 -4.94
CA PRO A 43 -2.61 23.27 -5.92
C PRO A 43 -1.78 22.04 -6.35
N ASP A 44 -0.47 22.04 -6.08
CA ASP A 44 0.45 20.93 -6.32
C ASP A 44 1.61 20.95 -5.31
N ARG A 45 2.45 19.90 -5.35
CA ARG A 45 3.58 19.69 -4.42
C ARG A 45 4.62 20.83 -4.40
N ILE A 46 4.89 21.45 -5.56
CA ILE A 46 5.82 22.58 -5.65
C ILE A 46 5.19 23.81 -4.99
N ALA A 47 3.90 24.05 -5.23
CA ALA A 47 3.17 25.13 -4.59
C ALA A 47 2.94 24.88 -3.08
N THR A 48 2.81 23.63 -2.60
CA THR A 48 2.82 23.33 -1.16
C THR A 48 4.18 23.66 -0.54
N ALA A 49 5.28 23.29 -1.19
CA ALA A 49 6.63 23.63 -0.72
C ALA A 49 6.82 25.16 -0.63
N VAL A 50 6.41 25.91 -1.66
CA VAL A 50 6.41 27.39 -1.67
C VAL A 50 5.43 27.99 -0.64
N ALA A 51 4.34 27.30 -0.29
CA ALA A 51 3.44 27.74 0.78
C ALA A 51 4.07 27.55 2.17
N THR A 52 4.74 26.43 2.41
CA THR A 52 5.42 26.15 3.69
C THR A 52 6.65 27.04 3.90
N SER A 53 7.37 27.43 2.84
CA SER A 53 8.50 28.36 2.93
C SER A 53 8.09 29.78 3.36
N GLN A 54 6.81 30.15 3.33
CA GLN A 54 6.33 31.43 3.87
C GLN A 54 6.50 31.57 5.40
N LEU A 55 6.77 30.48 6.13
CA LEU A 55 7.20 30.53 7.55
C LEU A 55 8.60 31.17 7.75
N TRP A 56 9.31 31.46 6.65
CA TRP A 56 10.54 32.24 6.61
C TRP A 56 10.27 33.60 5.95
N GLU A 57 10.43 34.69 6.72
CA GLU A 57 10.46 36.05 6.15
C GLU A 57 11.63 36.19 5.16
N THR A 58 12.78 35.61 5.53
CA THR A 58 14.01 35.49 4.73
C THR A 58 14.75 34.21 5.14
N SER A 59 15.56 33.62 4.25
CA SER A 59 16.47 32.53 4.58
C SER A 59 17.77 32.65 3.79
N GLU A 60 18.93 32.52 4.44
CA GLU A 60 20.25 32.51 3.77
C GLU A 60 20.44 31.24 2.93
N HIS A 61 19.79 30.15 3.36
CA HIS A 61 19.86 28.83 2.74
C HIS A 61 18.48 28.36 2.27
N VAL A 62 18.47 27.61 1.18
CA VAL A 62 17.31 26.84 0.69
C VAL A 62 17.81 25.42 0.42
N VAL A 63 17.02 24.40 0.74
CA VAL A 63 17.30 23.03 0.31
C VAL A 63 16.38 22.72 -0.87
N LEU A 64 16.95 22.20 -1.96
CA LEU A 64 16.26 21.87 -3.19
C LEU A 64 16.34 20.36 -3.41
N ALA A 65 15.19 19.71 -3.50
CA ALA A 65 15.06 18.30 -3.84
C ALA A 65 14.19 18.12 -5.09
N VAL A 66 14.25 16.94 -5.71
CA VAL A 66 13.39 16.62 -6.85
C VAL A 66 11.94 16.42 -6.39
N SER A 67 11.01 16.71 -7.29
CA SER A 67 9.57 16.63 -7.02
C SER A 67 8.95 15.28 -7.39
N THR A 68 9.71 14.31 -7.89
CA THR A 68 9.20 13.05 -8.48
C THR A 68 9.70 11.78 -7.80
N ASP A 69 10.99 11.62 -7.53
CA ASP A 69 11.57 10.47 -6.81
C ASP A 69 12.18 10.90 -5.45
N PHE A 70 11.73 10.30 -4.34
CA PHE A 70 11.92 10.89 -3.00
C PHE A 70 12.94 10.27 -2.02
N PRO A 71 13.78 9.28 -2.34
CA PRO A 71 14.67 8.68 -1.35
C PRO A 71 15.73 9.68 -0.84
N ASP A 72 16.19 10.56 -1.72
CA ASP A 72 17.15 11.62 -1.39
C ASP A 72 16.48 12.78 -0.61
N ALA A 73 15.18 13.03 -0.84
CA ALA A 73 14.41 14.08 -0.17
C ALA A 73 14.17 13.79 1.32
N LEU A 74 14.18 12.53 1.74
CA LEU A 74 14.06 12.14 3.15
C LEU A 74 15.27 12.57 3.97
N ALA A 75 16.48 12.36 3.43
CA ALA A 75 17.71 12.85 4.04
C ALA A 75 17.75 14.39 4.01
N ALA A 76 17.25 15.02 2.93
CA ALA A 76 17.15 16.48 2.81
C ALA A 76 16.34 17.12 3.97
N GLY A 77 15.37 16.42 4.56
CA GLY A 77 14.67 16.86 5.77
C GLY A 77 15.60 17.10 6.97
N ALA A 78 16.63 16.28 7.18
CA ALA A 78 17.60 16.54 8.25
C ALA A 78 18.47 17.77 7.96
N LEU A 79 18.77 18.02 6.68
CA LEU A 79 19.52 19.19 6.24
C LEU A 79 18.71 20.49 6.42
N THR A 80 17.42 20.50 6.10
CA THR A 80 16.54 21.67 6.31
C THR A 80 16.45 22.04 7.78
N ALA A 81 16.33 21.04 8.66
CA ALA A 81 16.33 21.22 10.10
C ALA A 81 17.67 21.75 10.63
N HIS A 82 18.80 21.23 10.13
CA HIS A 82 20.15 21.70 10.50
C HIS A 82 20.39 23.16 10.09
N LEU A 83 19.98 23.55 8.88
CA LEU A 83 20.23 24.88 8.31
C LEU A 83 19.20 25.95 8.71
N ASP A 84 18.10 25.60 9.40
CA ASP A 84 16.90 26.45 9.59
C ASP A 84 16.41 27.00 8.23
N ALA A 85 16.30 26.12 7.24
CA ALA A 85 16.02 26.45 5.84
C ALA A 85 14.74 25.77 5.34
N PRO A 86 13.97 26.39 4.42
CA PRO A 86 12.85 25.72 3.77
C PRO A 86 13.31 24.65 2.76
N LEU A 87 12.49 23.63 2.58
CA LEU A 87 12.58 22.68 1.47
C LEU A 87 11.75 23.20 0.29
N LEU A 88 12.37 23.37 -0.87
CA LEU A 88 11.68 23.59 -2.14
C LEU A 88 11.84 22.36 -3.04
N LEU A 89 10.88 22.15 -3.95
CA LEU A 89 10.83 21.00 -4.85
C LEU A 89 10.90 21.47 -6.31
N THR A 90 11.63 20.75 -7.16
CA THR A 90 11.76 21.07 -8.61
C THR A 90 11.50 19.84 -9.49
N PRO A 91 11.03 19.98 -10.75
CA PRO A 91 10.80 18.85 -11.64
C PRO A 91 12.02 17.93 -11.85
N GLY A 92 13.22 18.53 -11.93
CA GLY A 92 14.51 17.85 -12.02
C GLY A 92 15.30 18.25 -13.27
N ASP A 93 14.59 18.39 -14.40
CA ASP A 93 15.10 18.83 -15.70
C ASP A 93 14.87 20.32 -16.00
N GLU A 94 14.26 21.05 -15.08
CA GLU A 94 14.25 22.51 -15.02
C GLU A 94 14.11 23.04 -13.58
N LEU A 95 14.36 24.33 -13.40
CA LEU A 95 14.07 25.09 -12.18
C LEU A 95 12.76 25.86 -12.35
N ASP A 96 11.69 25.38 -11.72
CA ASP A 96 10.34 25.97 -11.86
C ASP A 96 10.33 27.46 -11.48
N GLY A 97 9.67 28.29 -12.31
CA GLY A 97 9.63 29.75 -12.09
C GLY A 97 9.09 30.17 -10.71
N ARG A 98 8.19 29.37 -10.11
CA ARG A 98 7.68 29.58 -8.75
C ARG A 98 8.76 29.36 -7.69
N VAL A 99 9.66 28.42 -7.93
CA VAL A 99 10.84 28.17 -7.09
C VAL A 99 11.85 29.30 -7.25
N THR A 100 12.07 29.80 -8.48
CA THR A 100 12.96 30.97 -8.68
C THR A 100 12.42 32.24 -7.99
N ASP A 101 11.12 32.52 -8.12
CA ASP A 101 10.47 33.67 -7.47
C ASP A 101 10.55 33.56 -5.92
N GLU A 102 10.45 32.34 -5.39
CA GLU A 102 10.51 32.08 -3.94
C GLU A 102 11.93 32.14 -3.38
N ILE A 103 12.94 31.66 -4.12
CA ILE A 103 14.37 31.83 -3.79
C ILE A 103 14.72 33.33 -3.71
N ASP A 104 14.26 34.12 -4.69
CA ASP A 104 14.41 35.58 -4.72
C ASP A 104 13.65 36.26 -3.56
N ARG A 105 12.45 35.78 -3.20
CA ARG A 105 11.67 36.30 -2.07
C ARG A 105 12.37 36.05 -0.74
N LEU A 106 12.90 34.85 -0.53
CA LEU A 106 13.66 34.46 0.66
C LEU A 106 14.99 35.21 0.77
N GLY A 107 15.54 35.67 -0.36
CA GLY A 107 16.84 36.34 -0.43
C GLY A 107 17.99 35.37 -0.19
N ALA A 108 17.88 34.13 -0.67
CA ALA A 108 18.85 33.07 -0.41
C ALA A 108 20.20 33.35 -1.06
N GLU A 109 21.28 33.12 -0.31
CA GLU A 109 22.66 33.23 -0.82
C GLU A 109 23.19 31.86 -1.28
N THR A 110 22.66 30.75 -0.75
CA THR A 110 23.05 29.38 -1.11
C THR A 110 21.84 28.45 -1.23
N VAL A 111 21.77 27.70 -2.33
CA VAL A 111 20.86 26.57 -2.52
C VAL A 111 21.63 25.25 -2.40
N TRP A 112 21.15 24.36 -1.55
CA TRP A 112 21.67 23.03 -1.34
C TRP A 112 20.85 22.03 -2.16
N ILE A 113 21.42 21.57 -3.27
CA ILE A 113 20.80 20.58 -4.16
C ILE A 113 21.04 19.20 -3.57
N VAL A 114 19.99 18.51 -3.13
CA VAL A 114 20.07 17.13 -2.63
C VAL A 114 19.56 16.19 -3.72
N GLY A 115 20.49 15.46 -4.33
CA GLY A 115 20.22 14.59 -5.47
C GLY A 115 21.31 14.62 -6.53
N GLY A 116 21.50 13.48 -7.22
CA GLY A 116 22.46 13.32 -8.32
C GLY A 116 22.15 14.18 -9.55
N ASP A 117 23.12 14.28 -10.46
CA ASP A 117 22.98 14.95 -11.77
C ASP A 117 21.94 14.27 -12.68
N ALA A 118 21.74 12.96 -12.53
CA ALA A 118 20.69 12.19 -13.20
C ALA A 118 19.26 12.55 -12.76
N VAL A 119 19.09 13.13 -11.55
CA VAL A 119 17.78 13.39 -10.91
C VAL A 119 17.47 14.88 -10.85
N ILE A 120 18.50 15.72 -10.62
CA ILE A 120 18.42 17.18 -10.74
C ILE A 120 19.57 17.60 -11.64
N GLY A 121 19.28 17.93 -12.90
CA GLY A 121 20.30 18.18 -13.92
C GLY A 121 21.24 19.34 -13.58
N ASP A 122 22.49 19.26 -14.05
CA ASP A 122 23.51 20.29 -13.75
C ASP A 122 23.13 21.70 -14.25
N HIS A 123 22.25 21.81 -15.24
CA HIS A 123 21.72 23.09 -15.70
C HIS A 123 20.89 23.82 -14.62
N VAL A 124 20.28 23.10 -13.66
CA VAL A 124 19.62 23.73 -12.49
C VAL A 124 20.63 24.49 -11.64
N ALA A 125 21.87 24.00 -11.52
CA ALA A 125 22.95 24.72 -10.84
C ALA A 125 23.46 25.91 -11.67
N ASP A 126 23.50 25.81 -12.99
CA ASP A 126 23.83 26.93 -13.89
C ASP A 126 22.75 28.05 -13.83
N ASP A 127 21.46 27.69 -13.73
CA ASP A 127 20.36 28.65 -13.59
C ASP A 127 20.41 29.39 -12.24
N LEU A 128 20.80 28.70 -11.16
CA LEU A 128 21.05 29.31 -9.85
C LEU A 128 22.24 30.29 -9.87
N ASP A 129 23.36 29.93 -10.50
CA ASP A 129 24.49 30.87 -10.70
C ASP A 129 24.10 32.07 -11.57
N ALA A 130 23.20 31.87 -12.54
CA ALA A 130 22.65 32.95 -13.36
C ALA A 130 21.74 33.92 -12.57
N MET A 131 21.03 33.43 -11.54
CA MET A 131 20.35 34.27 -10.54
C MET A 131 21.33 34.97 -9.59
N GLY A 132 22.56 34.45 -9.47
CA GLY A 132 23.59 34.93 -8.54
C GLY A 132 23.55 34.25 -7.17
N VAL A 133 22.90 33.08 -7.08
CA VAL A 133 22.77 32.26 -5.88
C VAL A 133 23.76 31.10 -5.96
N GLY A 134 24.53 30.84 -4.90
CA GLY A 134 25.49 29.74 -4.90
C GLY A 134 24.81 28.37 -4.85
N ALA A 135 25.22 27.42 -5.68
CA ALA A 135 24.72 26.05 -5.64
C ALA A 135 25.75 25.09 -5.01
N THR A 136 25.33 24.31 -4.01
CA THR A 136 26.10 23.22 -3.41
C THR A 136 25.33 21.91 -3.58
N ARG A 137 25.88 20.93 -4.30
CA ARG A 137 25.24 19.61 -4.48
C ARG A 137 25.73 18.60 -3.44
N LEU A 138 24.79 17.91 -2.79
CA LEU A 138 25.03 16.71 -1.98
C LEU A 138 24.37 15.52 -2.70
N SER A 139 25.18 14.56 -3.11
CA SER A 139 24.73 13.44 -3.96
C SER A 139 25.67 12.25 -3.88
N GLY A 140 25.10 11.06 -3.72
CA GLY A 140 25.80 9.79 -3.86
C GLY A 140 25.65 9.17 -5.24
N ARG A 141 26.23 7.98 -5.41
CA ARG A 141 25.97 7.09 -6.57
C ARG A 141 24.62 6.35 -6.46
N ASP A 142 24.05 6.37 -5.26
CA ASP A 142 22.85 5.66 -4.83
C ASP A 142 22.27 6.42 -3.62
N ARG A 143 21.00 6.20 -3.30
CA ARG A 143 20.29 6.87 -2.19
C ARG A 143 20.96 6.75 -0.82
N TYR A 144 21.63 5.63 -0.57
CA TYR A 144 22.34 5.39 0.69
C TYR A 144 23.58 6.26 0.78
N ALA A 145 24.30 6.43 -0.33
CA ALA A 145 25.43 7.33 -0.45
C ALA A 145 24.99 8.81 -0.39
N THR A 146 23.84 9.21 -0.98
CA THR A 146 23.31 10.57 -0.81
C THR A 146 22.99 10.84 0.66
N ALA A 147 22.32 9.91 1.34
CA ALA A 147 22.03 10.03 2.77
C ALA A 147 23.30 10.12 3.62
N VAL A 148 24.39 9.43 3.26
CA VAL A 148 25.70 9.55 3.93
C VAL A 148 26.32 10.94 3.77
N GLU A 149 26.31 11.53 2.56
CA GLU A 149 26.82 12.89 2.34
C GLU A 149 26.00 13.92 3.11
N VAL A 150 24.66 13.81 3.07
CA VAL A 150 23.75 14.70 3.83
C VAL A 150 23.94 14.54 5.34
N ALA A 151 23.99 13.32 5.86
CA ALA A 151 24.23 13.06 7.28
C ALA A 151 25.60 13.59 7.74
N THR A 152 26.61 13.54 6.88
CA THR A 152 27.96 14.07 7.18
C THR A 152 27.95 15.60 7.29
N GLU A 153 27.18 16.31 6.46
CA GLU A 153 27.00 17.76 6.57
C GLU A 153 26.17 18.14 7.82
N VAL A 154 25.09 17.41 8.09
CA VAL A 154 24.25 17.61 9.31
C VAL A 154 25.04 17.32 10.60
N ALA A 155 26.00 16.39 10.54
CA ALA A 155 26.71 15.80 11.67
C ALA A 155 25.76 15.16 12.72
N ALA A 156 26.30 14.72 13.85
CA ALA A 156 25.52 14.11 14.94
C ALA A 156 25.70 14.89 16.26
N PRO A 157 25.11 16.10 16.41
CA PRO A 157 25.39 16.99 17.54
C PRO A 157 25.01 16.40 18.91
N ALA A 158 24.08 15.45 18.96
CA ALA A 158 23.67 14.71 20.16
C ALA A 158 24.43 13.37 20.39
N ASN A 159 25.40 13.01 19.55
CA ASN A 159 25.99 11.65 19.45
C ASN A 159 24.93 10.56 19.16
N ALA A 160 23.86 10.93 18.46
CA ALA A 160 22.77 10.05 18.04
C ALA A 160 22.47 10.27 16.56
N ALA A 161 21.97 9.23 15.89
CA ALA A 161 21.49 9.27 14.50
C ALA A 161 20.22 8.41 14.36
N THR A 162 19.53 8.57 13.24
CA THR A 162 18.38 7.74 12.87
C THR A 162 18.71 6.94 11.61
N VAL A 163 18.32 5.67 11.57
CA VAL A 163 18.41 4.78 10.41
C VAL A 163 17.01 4.31 10.03
N ALA A 164 16.64 4.46 8.76
CA ALA A 164 15.38 3.97 8.21
C ALA A 164 15.62 3.11 6.96
N VAL A 165 14.61 2.34 6.55
CA VAL A 165 14.69 1.58 5.30
C VAL A 165 14.66 2.52 4.08
N GLY A 166 15.53 2.26 3.10
CA GLY A 166 15.66 3.09 1.89
C GLY A 166 14.70 2.75 0.74
N THR A 167 13.78 1.80 0.95
CA THR A 167 12.89 1.23 -0.09
C THR A 167 11.40 1.27 0.26
N ASP A 168 11.00 1.41 1.52
CA ASP A 168 9.60 1.61 1.95
C ASP A 168 9.50 2.85 2.85
N PHE A 169 9.08 3.96 2.27
CA PHE A 169 9.27 5.31 2.83
C PHE A 169 8.43 5.78 4.04
N PRO A 170 7.29 5.17 4.46
CA PRO A 170 6.46 5.71 5.54
C PRO A 170 7.18 5.84 6.90
N ASP A 171 7.95 4.81 7.28
CA ASP A 171 8.73 4.81 8.52
C ASP A 171 9.94 5.76 8.42
N ALA A 172 10.43 6.02 7.20
CA ALA A 172 11.49 6.98 6.95
C ALA A 172 11.00 8.44 7.05
N VAL A 173 9.76 8.77 6.66
CA VAL A 173 9.17 10.09 6.94
C VAL A 173 9.03 10.31 8.45
N SER A 174 8.73 9.25 9.21
CA SER A 174 8.68 9.32 10.68
C SER A 174 10.03 9.63 11.32
N ALA A 175 11.17 9.32 10.66
CA ALA A 175 12.49 9.80 11.10
C ALA A 175 12.60 11.33 11.14
N GLY A 176 11.81 12.02 10.32
CA GLY A 176 11.74 13.48 10.22
C GLY A 176 11.43 14.16 11.55
N THR A 177 10.63 13.56 12.43
CA THR A 177 10.35 14.19 13.75
C THR A 177 11.55 14.19 14.69
N LEU A 178 12.46 13.20 14.58
CA LEU A 178 13.71 13.17 15.34
C LEU A 178 14.72 14.15 14.74
N ALA A 179 14.76 14.28 13.41
CA ALA A 179 15.55 15.31 12.73
C ALA A 179 15.05 16.75 13.06
N ALA A 180 13.74 16.93 13.22
CA ALA A 180 13.11 18.19 13.62
C ALA A 180 13.25 18.53 15.12
N SER A 181 13.67 17.58 15.96
CA SER A 181 13.93 17.82 17.38
C SER A 181 15.12 18.79 17.59
N PRO A 182 15.31 19.35 18.80
CA PRO A 182 16.47 20.20 19.12
C PRO A 182 17.82 19.49 18.97
N ASP A 183 17.83 18.16 19.05
CA ASP A 183 19.02 17.31 18.90
C ASP A 183 19.43 17.11 17.43
N ARG A 184 18.61 17.55 16.46
CA ARG A 184 18.89 17.57 15.01
C ARG A 184 19.53 16.27 14.50
N LEU A 185 18.88 15.13 14.76
CA LEU A 185 19.43 13.82 14.42
C LEU A 185 19.58 13.66 12.90
N PRO A 186 20.76 13.28 12.37
CA PRO A 186 20.92 12.96 10.97
C PRO A 186 20.18 11.66 10.62
N VAL A 187 19.63 11.60 9.42
CA VAL A 187 18.93 10.42 8.88
C VAL A 187 19.82 9.72 7.88
N LEU A 188 20.10 8.44 8.11
CA LEU A 188 20.79 7.54 7.18
C LEU A 188 19.82 6.43 6.73
N LEU A 189 20.16 5.80 5.61
CA LEU A 189 19.35 4.74 5.02
C LEU A 189 20.05 3.37 5.12
N ALA A 190 19.24 2.32 5.29
CA ALA A 190 19.64 0.91 5.24
C ALA A 190 18.76 0.13 4.25
N ARG A 191 19.24 -1.01 3.75
CA ARG A 191 18.38 -1.97 3.02
C ARG A 191 17.51 -2.72 4.02
N SER A 192 16.42 -3.33 3.56
CA SER A 192 15.57 -4.22 4.37
C SER A 192 16.37 -5.34 5.06
N THR A 193 17.50 -5.76 4.48
CA THR A 193 18.38 -6.84 4.97
C THR A 193 19.62 -6.37 5.74
N GLY A 194 19.81 -5.06 5.96
CA GLY A 194 20.96 -4.50 6.69
C GLY A 194 21.51 -3.19 6.11
N ALA A 195 22.42 -2.56 6.84
CA ALA A 195 23.04 -1.30 6.41
C ALA A 195 24.15 -1.53 5.36
N PRO A 196 24.19 -0.71 4.28
CA PRO A 196 25.39 -0.60 3.46
C PRO A 196 26.61 -0.25 4.31
N GLN A 197 27.80 -0.80 3.99
CA GLN A 197 29.02 -0.53 4.76
C GLN A 197 29.32 0.98 4.87
N ALA A 198 28.96 1.79 3.87
CA ALA A 198 29.10 3.25 3.92
C ALA A 198 28.26 3.88 5.04
N THR A 199 27.04 3.40 5.29
CA THR A 199 26.20 3.81 6.41
C THR A 199 26.87 3.47 7.75
N LEU A 200 27.37 2.24 7.91
CA LEU A 200 28.04 1.79 9.13
C LEU A 200 29.35 2.55 9.40
N ASP A 201 30.20 2.72 8.38
CA ASP A 201 31.44 3.48 8.45
C ASP A 201 31.18 4.95 8.84
N THR A 202 30.07 5.52 8.36
CA THR A 202 29.64 6.89 8.66
C THR A 202 29.17 7.04 10.11
N LEU A 203 28.39 6.09 10.61
CA LEU A 203 27.95 6.02 12.01
C LEU A 203 29.13 5.84 12.98
N GLU A 204 30.08 4.94 12.70
CA GLU A 204 31.25 4.69 13.55
C GLU A 204 32.27 5.85 13.52
N GLY A 205 32.53 6.43 12.34
CA GLY A 205 33.65 7.34 12.11
C GLY A 205 33.27 8.83 12.06
N PRO A 206 32.82 9.36 10.91
CA PRO A 206 32.40 10.76 10.74
C PRO A 206 31.42 11.27 11.80
N LEU A 207 30.40 10.49 12.16
CA LEU A 207 29.39 10.86 13.16
C LEU A 207 29.75 10.42 14.58
N ALA A 208 30.48 9.29 14.71
CA ALA A 208 30.91 8.70 15.97
C ALA A 208 29.78 8.56 17.01
N VAL A 209 28.62 8.08 16.58
CA VAL A 209 27.42 8.02 17.43
C VAL A 209 27.50 6.92 18.48
N SER A 210 26.87 7.18 19.63
CA SER A 210 26.67 6.20 20.71
C SER A 210 25.27 5.59 20.72
N GLN A 211 24.32 6.18 20.00
CA GLN A 211 22.92 5.79 19.94
C GLN A 211 22.45 5.83 18.47
N VAL A 212 21.66 4.84 18.05
CA VAL A 212 21.00 4.83 16.74
C VAL A 212 19.54 4.44 16.90
N TYR A 213 18.65 5.32 16.44
CA TYR A 213 17.22 5.04 16.36
C TYR A 213 16.93 4.29 15.06
N VAL A 214 16.40 3.08 15.17
CA VAL A 214 16.07 2.23 14.02
C VAL A 214 14.57 2.36 13.75
N MET A 215 14.21 2.94 12.62
CA MET A 215 12.81 3.19 12.25
C MET A 215 12.23 1.99 11.51
N GLY A 216 11.08 1.52 11.98
CA GLY A 216 10.31 0.46 11.35
C GLY A 216 10.54 -0.93 11.93
N GLY A 217 9.55 -1.80 11.73
CA GLY A 217 9.55 -3.17 12.24
C GLY A 217 10.49 -4.10 11.48
N SER A 218 10.75 -5.28 12.05
CA SER A 218 11.60 -6.31 11.44
C SER A 218 11.07 -6.86 10.11
N ALA A 219 9.80 -6.60 9.78
CA ALA A 219 9.20 -6.92 8.48
C ALA A 219 9.63 -5.98 7.34
N VAL A 220 10.07 -4.76 7.64
CA VAL A 220 10.57 -3.77 6.65
C VAL A 220 12.07 -3.53 6.77
N LEU A 221 12.64 -3.73 7.96
CA LEU A 221 14.07 -3.59 8.24
C LEU A 221 14.49 -4.66 9.25
N ASP A 222 15.04 -5.77 8.77
CA ASP A 222 15.43 -6.98 9.52
C ASP A 222 16.27 -6.68 10.78
N ASP A 223 16.19 -7.54 11.79
CA ASP A 223 16.93 -7.44 13.07
C ASP A 223 18.47 -7.41 12.87
N THR A 224 18.97 -7.76 11.69
CA THR A 224 20.37 -7.62 11.27
C THR A 224 20.90 -6.20 11.50
N ILE A 225 20.12 -5.14 11.26
CA ILE A 225 20.59 -3.76 11.50
C ILE A 225 20.94 -3.52 12.96
N ASP A 226 20.18 -4.09 13.91
CA ASP A 226 20.42 -3.93 15.34
C ASP A 226 21.74 -4.61 15.74
N VAL A 227 22.06 -5.75 15.11
CA VAL A 227 23.33 -6.47 15.28
C VAL A 227 24.50 -5.68 14.69
N GLU A 228 24.34 -5.05 13.53
CA GLU A 228 25.37 -4.25 12.86
C GLU A 228 25.67 -2.96 13.65
N VAL A 229 24.64 -2.24 14.08
CA VAL A 229 24.73 -1.05 14.95
C VAL A 229 25.42 -1.39 16.28
N ALA A 230 25.04 -2.50 16.91
CA ALA A 230 25.73 -2.98 18.12
C ALA A 230 27.19 -3.40 17.83
N GLY A 231 27.47 -3.88 16.61
CA GLY A 231 28.79 -4.27 16.13
C GLY A 231 29.79 -3.12 16.05
N ILE A 232 29.33 -1.92 15.62
CA ILE A 232 30.14 -0.68 15.62
C ILE A 232 30.21 0.01 17.00
N GLY A 233 29.55 -0.55 18.02
CA GLY A 233 29.62 -0.08 19.41
C GLY A 233 28.61 1.01 19.79
N ALA A 234 27.67 1.35 18.91
CA ALA A 234 26.50 2.14 19.25
C ALA A 234 25.43 1.28 19.96
N GLN A 235 24.40 1.90 20.52
CA GLN A 235 23.20 1.21 21.01
C GLN A 235 22.06 1.36 19.98
N PRO A 236 21.50 0.26 19.46
CA PRO A 236 20.27 0.31 18.67
C PRO A 236 19.06 0.50 19.58
N GLU A 237 18.13 1.36 19.17
CA GLU A 237 16.80 1.50 19.77
C GLU A 237 15.76 1.55 18.65
N ARG A 238 14.94 0.50 18.56
CA ARG A 238 13.99 0.34 17.47
C ARG A 238 12.64 0.98 17.80
N LEU A 239 12.23 1.93 16.97
CA LEU A 239 10.92 2.58 17.02
C LEU A 239 10.05 1.99 15.90
N ALA A 240 9.15 1.09 16.27
CA ALA A 240 8.35 0.31 15.33
C ALA A 240 6.93 0.09 15.83
N GLY A 241 5.94 0.47 15.03
CA GLY A 241 4.53 0.14 15.23
C GLY A 241 4.08 -1.11 14.47
N THR A 242 2.79 -1.47 14.59
CA THR A 242 2.13 -2.41 13.68
C THR A 242 1.79 -1.77 12.34
N ASP A 243 1.74 -0.44 12.29
CA ASP A 243 1.64 0.34 11.06
C ASP A 243 2.50 1.62 11.13
N ARG A 244 2.57 2.33 9.99
CA ARG A 244 3.31 3.61 9.81
C ARG A 244 2.86 4.73 10.74
N TYR A 245 1.60 4.73 11.18
CA TYR A 245 1.04 5.76 12.06
C TYR A 245 1.42 5.51 13.52
N GLN A 246 1.48 4.25 13.93
CA GLN A 246 2.03 3.85 15.22
C GLN A 246 3.55 4.02 15.29
N THR A 247 4.30 3.71 14.20
CA THR A 247 5.73 4.08 14.11
C THR A 247 5.91 5.60 14.26
N SER A 248 5.09 6.39 13.57
CA SER A 248 5.10 7.86 13.68
C SER A 248 4.80 8.34 15.10
N ALA A 249 3.81 7.76 15.79
CA ALA A 249 3.49 8.09 17.18
C ALA A 249 4.63 7.76 18.16
N TYR A 250 5.35 6.64 17.95
CA TYR A 250 6.54 6.32 18.76
C TYR A 250 7.70 7.27 18.47
N ALA A 251 7.95 7.62 17.21
CA ALA A 251 8.93 8.62 16.83
C ALA A 251 8.61 10.00 17.45
N ALA A 252 7.33 10.37 17.44
CA ALA A 252 6.84 11.64 17.98
C ALA A 252 6.94 11.70 19.51
N SER A 253 6.66 10.59 20.22
CA SER A 253 6.87 10.50 21.68
C SER A 253 8.34 10.66 22.04
N GLU A 254 9.22 9.97 21.32
CA GLU A 254 10.67 10.04 21.51
C GLU A 254 11.22 11.44 21.16
N ALA A 255 10.62 12.15 20.19
CA ALA A 255 10.92 13.54 19.91
C ALA A 255 10.33 14.54 20.95
N LEU A 256 9.21 14.21 21.61
CA LEU A 256 8.62 15.00 22.70
C LEU A 256 9.46 14.94 24.00
N ASP A 257 10.07 13.79 24.28
CA ASP A 257 10.91 13.59 25.47
C ASP A 257 12.26 14.32 25.37
N ARG A 258 12.66 14.73 24.16
CA ARG A 258 13.80 15.65 23.91
C ARG A 258 13.47 17.13 24.11
N GLN A 259 12.20 17.46 24.34
CA GLN A 259 11.71 18.84 24.33
C GLN A 259 11.05 19.20 25.66
N ASP A 260 11.39 20.37 26.21
CA ASP A 260 10.74 20.92 27.39
C ASP A 260 9.52 21.78 26.99
N GLY A 261 8.39 21.61 27.68
CA GLY A 261 7.20 22.44 27.49
C GLY A 261 6.30 22.01 26.33
N THR A 262 5.40 22.91 25.90
CA THR A 262 4.44 22.63 24.81
C THR A 262 5.07 22.86 23.44
N VAL A 263 4.73 22.01 22.47
CA VAL A 263 5.26 22.04 21.11
C VAL A 263 4.13 22.08 20.07
N PRO A 264 4.34 22.68 18.89
CA PRO A 264 3.42 22.51 17.77
C PRO A 264 3.47 21.10 17.19
N VAL A 265 2.33 20.58 16.73
CA VAL A 265 2.27 19.33 15.95
C VAL A 265 2.05 19.67 14.48
N VAL A 266 2.88 19.12 13.62
CA VAL A 266 2.75 19.22 12.16
C VAL A 266 2.18 17.91 11.65
N MET A 267 0.94 17.95 11.18
CA MET A 267 0.26 16.80 10.59
C MET A 267 0.58 16.69 9.11
N ALA A 268 1.06 15.51 8.69
CA ALA A 268 1.23 15.17 7.29
C ALA A 268 0.57 13.81 6.98
N THR A 269 0.25 13.57 5.71
CA THR A 269 -0.34 12.29 5.30
C THR A 269 0.74 11.22 5.17
N GLY A 270 0.44 10.03 5.70
CA GLY A 270 1.27 8.83 5.51
C GLY A 270 0.98 8.07 4.22
N GLY A 271 0.10 8.59 3.34
CA GLY A 271 -0.23 8.02 2.03
C GLY A 271 0.31 8.83 0.85
N ALA A 272 0.19 10.16 0.87
CA ALA A 272 0.69 11.03 -0.22
C ALA A 272 1.93 11.82 0.21
N PHE A 273 3.10 11.18 0.11
CA PHE A 273 4.37 11.67 0.63
C PHE A 273 4.88 13.06 0.15
N PRO A 274 4.59 13.58 -1.06
CA PRO A 274 5.21 14.84 -1.53
C PRO A 274 4.98 16.05 -0.62
N ASP A 275 3.75 16.22 -0.09
CA ASP A 275 3.44 17.31 0.85
C ASP A 275 4.11 17.09 2.22
N ALA A 276 4.32 15.83 2.61
CA ALA A 276 4.94 15.43 3.89
C ALA A 276 6.45 15.70 3.97
N LEU A 277 7.16 15.76 2.84
CA LEU A 277 8.62 16.02 2.80
C LEU A 277 8.99 17.39 3.38
N SER A 278 8.14 18.40 3.15
CA SER A 278 8.29 19.72 3.77
C SER A 278 8.05 19.69 5.29
N GLY A 279 7.41 18.65 5.82
CA GLY A 279 7.01 18.52 7.22
C GLY A 279 8.16 18.50 8.21
N THR A 280 9.31 17.91 7.85
CA THR A 280 10.51 17.99 8.69
C THR A 280 11.00 19.42 8.82
N ALA A 281 11.03 20.19 7.71
CA ALA A 281 11.43 21.59 7.73
C ALA A 281 10.45 22.45 8.55
N VAL A 282 9.15 22.26 8.36
CA VAL A 282 8.09 22.98 9.09
C VAL A 282 8.14 22.67 10.59
N ALA A 283 8.23 21.39 10.97
CA ALA A 283 8.35 21.00 12.38
C ALA A 283 9.64 21.56 13.01
N ALA A 284 10.78 21.47 12.31
CA ALA A 284 12.05 22.00 12.77
C ALA A 284 12.04 23.53 12.96
N ARG A 285 11.30 24.24 12.11
CA ARG A 285 11.12 25.70 12.10
C ARG A 285 10.22 26.18 13.25
N LEU A 286 9.15 25.43 13.52
CA LEU A 286 8.19 25.75 14.57
C LEU A 286 8.65 25.32 15.97
N GLY A 287 9.71 24.51 16.07
CA GLY A 287 10.10 23.86 17.32
C GLY A 287 9.06 22.80 17.75
N GLY A 288 8.57 22.05 16.75
CA GLY A 288 7.48 21.11 16.86
C GLY A 288 7.90 19.66 16.67
N ILE A 289 6.89 18.82 16.39
CA ILE A 289 7.03 17.42 16.00
C ILE A 289 6.25 17.16 14.70
N LEU A 290 6.66 16.15 13.94
CA LEU A 290 5.97 15.67 12.74
C LEU A 290 5.18 14.40 13.09
N LEU A 291 3.90 14.37 12.76
CA LEU A 291 3.00 13.25 13.05
C LEU A 291 2.21 12.87 11.80
N LEU A 292 2.11 11.56 11.52
CA LEU A 292 1.44 11.04 10.32
C LEU A 292 -0.01 10.64 10.58
N THR A 293 -0.86 10.79 9.57
CA THR A 293 -2.26 10.36 9.55
C THR A 293 -2.66 9.78 8.18
N PRO A 294 -3.65 8.87 8.07
CA PRO A 294 -4.17 8.42 6.76
C PRO A 294 -4.81 9.53 5.92
N GLY A 295 -5.19 10.65 6.55
CA GLY A 295 -5.62 11.87 5.87
C GLY A 295 -7.10 11.90 5.45
N GLN A 296 -7.63 10.82 4.89
CA GLN A 296 -9.08 10.67 4.63
C GLN A 296 -9.83 10.01 5.79
N GLN A 297 -9.11 9.37 6.71
CA GLN A 297 -9.61 8.88 7.99
C GLN A 297 -8.59 9.13 9.10
N VAL A 298 -9.03 9.13 10.35
CA VAL A 298 -8.17 9.25 11.54
C VAL A 298 -7.58 7.88 11.87
N SER A 299 -6.27 7.80 12.09
CA SER A 299 -5.66 6.63 12.73
C SER A 299 -5.85 6.72 14.25
N GLY A 300 -6.34 5.64 14.87
CA GLY A 300 -6.51 5.56 16.32
C GLY A 300 -5.19 5.72 17.09
N TYR A 301 -4.04 5.40 16.49
CA TYR A 301 -2.72 5.65 17.10
C TYR A 301 -2.37 7.15 17.11
N THR A 302 -2.65 7.84 16.01
CA THR A 302 -2.45 9.28 15.86
C THR A 302 -3.37 10.07 16.80
N GLU A 303 -4.63 9.64 16.92
CA GLU A 303 -5.59 10.24 17.85
C GLU A 303 -5.20 9.97 19.32
N ALA A 304 -4.89 8.72 19.66
CA ALA A 304 -4.47 8.36 21.02
C ALA A 304 -3.22 9.14 21.46
N PHE A 305 -2.23 9.31 20.58
CA PHE A 305 -1.06 10.13 20.82
C PHE A 305 -1.43 11.59 21.15
N LEU A 306 -2.34 12.20 20.39
CA LEU A 306 -2.75 13.59 20.62
C LEU A 306 -3.56 13.75 21.92
N VAL A 307 -4.38 12.77 22.28
CA VAL A 307 -5.13 12.77 23.55
C VAL A 307 -4.19 12.55 24.74
N GLU A 308 -3.26 11.59 24.66
CA GLU A 308 -2.28 11.30 25.72
C GLU A 308 -1.37 12.50 25.98
N HIS A 309 -0.99 13.23 24.92
CA HIS A 309 -0.08 14.37 24.98
C HIS A 309 -0.77 15.73 24.83
N ALA A 310 -2.08 15.85 25.02
CA ALA A 310 -2.80 17.12 24.82
C ALA A 310 -2.22 18.28 25.63
N GLU A 311 -1.79 18.04 26.89
CA GLU A 311 -1.10 19.04 27.72
C GLU A 311 0.29 19.46 27.20
N ARG A 312 0.86 18.73 26.23
CA ARG A 312 2.12 19.03 25.52
C ARG A 312 1.90 19.68 24.16
N VAL A 313 0.68 19.74 23.61
CA VAL A 313 0.42 20.36 22.30
C VAL A 313 0.09 21.84 22.47
N SER A 314 0.74 22.72 21.70
CA SER A 314 0.43 24.17 21.68
C SER A 314 -0.41 24.61 20.47
N ASP A 315 -0.20 23.98 19.31
CA ASP A 315 -0.90 24.27 18.05
C ASP A 315 -0.83 23.05 17.14
N VAL A 316 -1.71 22.98 16.13
CA VAL A 316 -1.72 21.93 15.11
C VAL A 316 -1.72 22.56 13.72
N TYR A 317 -0.73 22.18 12.92
CA TYR A 317 -0.55 22.56 11.52
C TYR A 317 -0.87 21.36 10.62
N VAL A 318 -1.39 21.59 9.43
CA VAL A 318 -1.78 20.55 8.46
C VAL A 318 -1.12 20.84 7.13
N LEU A 319 -0.39 19.86 6.59
CA LEU A 319 0.29 19.98 5.30
C LEU A 319 -0.51 19.33 4.19
N GLY A 320 -0.54 20.02 3.04
CA GLY A 320 -1.24 19.57 1.84
C GLY A 320 -2.73 19.93 1.81
N GLY A 321 -3.33 19.75 0.63
CA GLY A 321 -4.75 20.06 0.40
C GLY A 321 -5.72 19.07 1.08
N GLN A 322 -7.02 19.26 0.86
CA GLN A 322 -8.05 18.34 1.36
C GLN A 322 -7.88 16.89 0.86
N ALA A 323 -7.27 16.70 -0.32
CA ALA A 323 -6.92 15.38 -0.84
C ALA A 323 -5.80 14.67 -0.05
N ALA A 324 -4.87 15.44 0.53
CA ALA A 324 -3.82 14.91 1.39
C ALA A 324 -4.35 14.63 2.81
N ILE A 325 -5.00 15.61 3.43
CA ILE A 325 -5.69 15.48 4.72
C ILE A 325 -7.02 16.24 4.63
N SER A 326 -8.16 15.55 4.76
CA SER A 326 -9.49 16.17 4.72
C SER A 326 -9.70 17.17 5.87
N ASP A 327 -10.59 18.15 5.69
CA ASP A 327 -10.94 19.09 6.77
C ASP A 327 -11.62 18.39 7.96
N THR A 328 -12.35 17.29 7.71
CA THR A 328 -12.94 16.45 8.76
C THR A 328 -11.86 15.83 9.65
N VAL A 329 -10.86 15.17 9.05
CA VAL A 329 -9.74 14.55 9.78
C VAL A 329 -8.89 15.61 10.49
N ALA A 330 -8.62 16.74 9.82
CA ALA A 330 -7.91 17.86 10.43
C ALA A 330 -8.64 18.39 11.69
N ALA A 331 -9.96 18.59 11.62
CA ALA A 331 -10.76 19.05 12.75
C ALA A 331 -10.88 18.02 13.90
N GLN A 332 -10.96 16.72 13.57
CA GLN A 332 -10.96 15.64 14.56
C GLN A 332 -9.63 15.62 15.33
N LEU A 333 -8.50 15.66 14.63
CA LEU A 333 -7.17 15.66 15.25
C LEU A 333 -6.90 16.94 16.04
N TYR A 334 -7.38 18.10 15.57
CA TYR A 334 -7.36 19.35 16.34
C TYR A 334 -8.13 19.24 17.65
N THR A 335 -9.30 18.58 17.61
CA THR A 335 -10.13 18.34 18.80
C THR A 335 -9.41 17.41 19.78
N ALA A 336 -8.82 16.30 19.30
CA ALA A 336 -8.04 15.36 20.10
C ALA A 336 -6.82 16.02 20.78
N ALA A 337 -6.14 16.93 20.09
CA ALA A 337 -5.06 17.73 20.67
C ALA A 337 -5.54 18.73 21.74
N SER A 338 -6.84 19.06 21.76
CA SER A 338 -7.45 20.08 22.62
C SER A 338 -8.23 19.53 23.82
N THR A 339 -8.37 18.20 23.96
CA THR A 339 -9.09 17.59 25.09
C THR A 339 -8.22 17.60 26.36
N GLU A 340 -8.58 18.41 27.36
CA GLU A 340 -8.00 18.29 28.71
C GLU A 340 -8.28 16.88 29.27
N SER A 341 -7.28 16.29 29.94
CA SER A 341 -7.44 14.97 30.56
C SER A 341 -8.42 15.05 31.75
N GLU A 342 -9.58 14.40 31.66
CA GLU A 342 -10.47 14.30 32.83
C GLU A 342 -9.81 13.40 33.89
N PRO A 343 -9.74 13.84 35.17
CA PRO A 343 -9.15 13.03 36.22
C PRO A 343 -10.01 11.80 36.51
N ASP A 344 -9.33 10.65 36.62
CA ASP A 344 -9.85 9.30 36.91
C ASP A 344 -11.10 9.31 37.82
N PRO A 345 -12.26 8.78 37.37
CA PRO A 345 -13.50 8.85 38.14
C PRO A 345 -13.43 8.00 39.41
N ASP A 346 -13.57 8.66 40.57
CA ASP A 346 -13.77 8.01 41.88
C ASP A 346 -14.96 7.03 41.81
N PRO A 347 -14.90 5.85 42.46
CA PRO A 347 -15.85 4.76 42.23
C PRO A 347 -17.29 5.09 42.68
N ASP A 348 -18.23 4.82 41.78
CA ASP A 348 -19.71 4.90 41.82
C ASP A 348 -20.42 5.26 43.14
N PRO A 349 -21.35 6.24 43.10
CA PRO A 349 -22.61 6.19 43.82
C PRO A 349 -23.71 5.46 43.00
N GLU A 350 -24.55 4.68 43.69
CA GLU A 350 -25.63 3.86 43.11
C GLU A 350 -26.63 4.63 42.19
N PRO A 351 -27.23 3.96 41.19
CA PRO A 351 -28.13 4.60 40.23
C PRO A 351 -29.48 5.03 40.85
N ASP A 352 -29.84 6.31 40.68
CA ASP A 352 -31.19 6.83 40.88
C ASP A 352 -32.00 6.74 39.55
N PRO A 353 -33.36 6.72 39.59
CA PRO A 353 -34.17 6.17 38.50
C PRO A 353 -34.42 7.12 37.31
N ASP A 354 -34.67 6.51 36.15
CA ASP A 354 -34.86 7.15 34.84
C ASP A 354 -35.89 8.32 34.83
N PRO A 355 -35.59 9.43 34.13
CA PRO A 355 -36.59 10.39 33.70
C PRO A 355 -37.34 9.92 32.43
N GLU A 356 -38.64 10.27 32.35
CA GLU A 356 -39.52 9.95 31.21
C GLU A 356 -39.10 10.67 29.91
N PRO A 357 -39.41 10.11 28.72
CA PRO A 357 -38.97 10.66 27.43
C PRO A 357 -39.72 11.93 27.02
N ASP A 358 -38.99 12.92 26.51
CA ASP A 358 -39.54 14.10 25.81
C ASP A 358 -39.85 13.76 24.32
N PRO A 359 -40.74 14.50 23.65
CA PRO A 359 -41.30 14.12 22.34
C PRO A 359 -40.47 14.56 21.12
N ASP A 360 -40.62 13.82 20.03
CA ASP A 360 -39.94 14.01 18.74
C ASP A 360 -40.07 15.43 18.14
N PRO A 361 -39.02 15.98 17.51
CA PRO A 361 -39.12 17.14 16.63
C PRO A 361 -39.67 16.75 15.23
N GLU A 362 -40.44 17.66 14.63
CA GLU A 362 -40.96 17.52 13.24
C GLU A 362 -39.85 17.71 12.18
N PRO A 363 -39.98 17.13 10.98
CA PRO A 363 -38.93 17.17 9.95
C PRO A 363 -38.85 18.51 9.21
N ASP A 364 -37.63 18.97 8.95
CA ASP A 364 -37.34 20.10 8.05
C ASP A 364 -37.50 19.71 6.57
N PRO A 365 -37.78 20.67 5.66
CA PRO A 365 -38.03 20.38 4.25
C PRO A 365 -36.75 20.35 3.39
N ASP A 366 -36.73 19.45 2.39
CA ASP A 366 -35.64 19.31 1.42
C ASP A 366 -35.28 20.62 0.68
N PRO A 367 -33.98 20.91 0.45
CA PRO A 367 -33.55 21.94 -0.50
C PRO A 367 -33.69 21.45 -1.95
N GLU A 368 -34.09 22.35 -2.85
CA GLU A 368 -34.15 22.09 -4.31
C GLU A 368 -32.73 21.96 -4.92
N PRO A 369 -32.54 21.18 -6.00
CA PRO A 369 -31.23 21.00 -6.63
C PRO A 369 -30.80 22.23 -7.44
N ASP A 370 -29.53 22.61 -7.32
CA ASP A 370 -28.90 23.64 -8.16
C ASP A 370 -28.74 23.17 -9.62
N PRO A 371 -28.76 24.07 -10.61
CA PRO A 371 -28.69 23.71 -12.03
C PRO A 371 -27.26 23.49 -12.54
N ASP A 372 -27.07 22.45 -13.35
CA ASP A 372 -25.80 22.15 -14.04
C ASP A 372 -25.24 23.37 -14.81
N PRO A 373 -23.93 23.65 -14.73
CA PRO A 373 -23.27 24.63 -15.60
C PRO A 373 -23.14 24.10 -17.04
N GLU A 374 -23.43 24.96 -18.03
CA GLU A 374 -23.23 24.63 -19.45
C GLU A 374 -21.73 24.45 -19.80
N PRO A 375 -21.37 23.54 -20.73
CA PRO A 375 -19.98 23.29 -21.10
C PRO A 375 -19.38 24.42 -21.95
N ASP A 376 -18.12 24.77 -21.67
CA ASP A 376 -17.37 25.82 -22.38
C ASP A 376 -17.03 25.41 -23.83
N PRO A 377 -17.44 26.17 -24.86
CA PRO A 377 -17.25 25.80 -26.26
C PRO A 377 -15.90 26.25 -26.85
N ASN A 378 -14.78 25.93 -26.19
CA ASN A 378 -13.44 25.73 -26.80
C ASN A 378 -12.37 25.41 -25.73
N PRO A 379 -11.82 24.19 -25.67
CA PRO A 379 -10.43 24.04 -25.25
C PRO A 379 -9.53 24.58 -26.37
N ASP A 380 -8.59 25.46 -26.04
CA ASP A 380 -7.39 25.61 -26.87
C ASP A 380 -6.63 24.27 -26.80
N PRO A 381 -6.04 23.77 -27.91
CA PRO A 381 -5.29 22.53 -27.86
C PRO A 381 -4.03 22.72 -27.02
N ASP A 382 -3.83 21.83 -26.04
CA ASP A 382 -2.56 21.72 -25.32
C ASP A 382 -1.40 21.55 -26.31
N PRO A 383 -0.19 22.05 -25.98
CA PRO A 383 0.98 21.74 -26.77
C PRO A 383 1.18 20.22 -26.79
N ASP A 384 1.28 19.62 -27.98
CA ASP A 384 1.64 18.21 -28.13
C ASP A 384 2.89 17.92 -27.27
N PRO A 385 2.89 16.89 -26.41
CA PRO A 385 4.09 16.51 -25.66
C PRO A 385 5.24 16.22 -26.63
N GLU A 386 6.48 16.50 -26.21
CA GLU A 386 7.63 16.09 -27.00
C GLU A 386 7.56 14.56 -27.22
N PRO A 387 7.91 14.07 -28.43
CA PRO A 387 7.78 12.65 -28.72
C PRO A 387 8.73 11.85 -27.83
N ASP A 388 8.12 11.11 -26.91
CA ASP A 388 8.71 10.01 -26.15
C ASP A 388 9.74 9.25 -26.99
N PRO A 389 10.98 9.01 -26.52
CA PRO A 389 11.94 8.16 -27.23
C PRO A 389 11.26 6.88 -27.71
N SER A 390 11.23 6.69 -29.03
CA SER A 390 10.44 5.61 -29.62
C SER A 390 10.83 4.26 -29.02
N PRO A 391 9.86 3.45 -28.54
CA PRO A 391 10.13 2.29 -27.72
C PRO A 391 11.08 1.30 -28.42
N VAL A 392 11.93 0.68 -27.62
CA VAL A 392 12.94 -0.27 -28.09
C VAL A 392 12.23 -1.53 -28.60
N HIS A 393 12.39 -1.80 -29.88
CA HIS A 393 11.76 -2.96 -30.53
C HIS A 393 12.46 -4.26 -30.14
N ILE A 394 11.77 -5.12 -29.40
CA ILE A 394 12.22 -6.47 -29.04
C ILE A 394 11.84 -7.45 -30.16
N SER A 395 12.85 -8.07 -30.79
CA SER A 395 12.66 -8.92 -31.97
C SER A 395 13.36 -10.28 -31.91
N THR A 396 14.27 -10.49 -30.96
CA THR A 396 14.96 -11.77 -30.70
C THR A 396 15.11 -12.00 -29.19
N PRO A 397 15.44 -13.24 -28.74
CA PRO A 397 15.79 -13.51 -27.35
C PRO A 397 16.89 -12.60 -26.79
N GLU A 398 17.90 -12.27 -27.60
CA GLU A 398 18.98 -11.37 -27.20
C GLU A 398 18.53 -9.90 -27.06
N ASP A 399 17.51 -9.46 -27.80
CA ASP A 399 16.92 -8.13 -27.59
C ASP A 399 16.19 -8.10 -26.23
N LEU A 400 15.41 -9.15 -25.91
CA LEU A 400 14.69 -9.29 -24.63
C LEU A 400 15.67 -9.40 -23.44
N ASP A 401 16.79 -10.09 -23.65
CA ASP A 401 17.90 -10.24 -22.70
C ASP A 401 18.53 -8.86 -22.36
N GLY A 402 18.59 -7.97 -23.37
CA GLY A 402 19.11 -6.61 -23.26
C GLY A 402 18.31 -5.66 -22.36
N ILE A 403 17.07 -6.01 -21.97
CA ILE A 403 16.29 -5.19 -21.01
C ILE A 403 17.03 -5.05 -19.67
N ARG A 404 17.87 -6.02 -19.30
CA ARG A 404 18.68 -5.96 -18.07
C ARG A 404 19.80 -4.91 -18.08
N ASP A 405 20.11 -4.32 -19.24
CA ASP A 405 21.07 -3.21 -19.34
C ASP A 405 20.41 -1.82 -19.13
N ASP A 406 19.06 -1.72 -19.13
CA ASP A 406 18.29 -0.46 -19.12
C ASP A 406 16.87 -0.70 -18.53
N LEU A 407 16.79 -0.90 -17.21
CA LEU A 407 15.59 -1.40 -16.50
C LEU A 407 14.41 -0.42 -16.40
N ASP A 408 14.62 0.86 -16.69
CA ASP A 408 13.63 1.94 -16.76
C ASP A 408 13.17 2.25 -18.21
N GLY A 409 13.73 1.57 -19.22
CA GLY A 409 13.42 1.78 -20.62
C GLY A 409 11.99 1.41 -21.04
N SER A 410 11.57 1.91 -22.21
CA SER A 410 10.29 1.54 -22.85
C SER A 410 10.51 0.54 -23.98
N TYR A 411 9.80 -0.58 -23.92
CA TYR A 411 10.00 -1.75 -24.75
C TYR A 411 8.71 -2.20 -25.44
N VAL A 412 8.84 -2.67 -26.69
CA VAL A 412 7.71 -3.21 -27.44
C VAL A 412 8.12 -4.45 -28.24
N LEU A 413 7.39 -5.55 -28.10
CA LEU A 413 7.60 -6.74 -28.92
C LEU A 413 7.14 -6.48 -30.36
N VAL A 414 7.95 -6.92 -31.33
CA VAL A 414 7.62 -6.82 -32.77
C VAL A 414 7.65 -8.17 -33.50
N ASN A 415 7.96 -9.27 -32.79
CA ASN A 415 7.87 -10.66 -33.23
C ASN A 415 7.65 -11.57 -32.01
N ASP A 416 7.22 -12.81 -32.26
CA ASP A 416 7.30 -13.89 -31.27
C ASP A 416 8.77 -14.19 -30.91
N ILE A 417 9.04 -14.48 -29.64
CA ILE A 417 10.36 -14.77 -29.07
C ILE A 417 10.41 -16.25 -28.65
N ASP A 418 11.43 -17.00 -29.08
CA ASP A 418 11.63 -18.42 -28.74
C ASP A 418 12.79 -18.55 -27.73
N LEU A 419 12.46 -18.76 -26.46
CA LEU A 419 13.42 -19.03 -25.36
C LEU A 419 13.67 -20.52 -25.15
N GLY A 420 12.90 -21.41 -25.81
CA GLY A 420 12.97 -22.86 -25.66
C GLY A 420 14.20 -23.54 -26.27
N ALA A 421 15.16 -22.76 -26.78
CA ALA A 421 16.39 -23.24 -27.41
C ALA A 421 17.59 -22.31 -27.18
N GLY A 422 18.79 -22.89 -27.26
CA GLY A 422 20.04 -22.14 -27.09
C GLY A 422 20.34 -21.88 -25.61
N VAL A 423 21.08 -20.79 -25.35
CA VAL A 423 21.64 -20.50 -24.01
C VAL A 423 20.57 -20.28 -22.93
N TYR A 424 19.39 -19.81 -23.32
CA TYR A 424 18.26 -19.54 -22.39
C TYR A 424 17.51 -20.79 -21.94
N ALA A 425 17.83 -21.96 -22.50
CA ALA A 425 17.31 -23.28 -22.13
C ALA A 425 18.40 -24.27 -21.66
N GLU A 426 19.64 -23.79 -21.46
CA GLU A 426 20.77 -24.57 -20.93
C GLU A 426 21.03 -24.22 -19.45
N ASP A 427 21.67 -25.14 -18.72
CA ASP A 427 21.94 -25.04 -17.27
C ASP A 427 20.70 -24.68 -16.42
N ALA A 428 20.64 -23.48 -15.83
CA ALA A 428 19.50 -23.01 -15.04
C ALA A 428 18.41 -22.29 -15.88
N GLY A 429 18.66 -22.10 -17.18
CA GLY A 429 17.79 -21.35 -18.08
C GLY A 429 17.81 -19.84 -17.82
N TRP A 430 16.74 -19.16 -18.28
CA TRP A 430 16.58 -17.70 -18.27
C TRP A 430 16.91 -17.07 -16.91
N ASP A 431 17.71 -16.01 -16.92
CA ASP A 431 18.00 -15.20 -15.74
C ASP A 431 16.89 -14.16 -15.55
N PRO A 432 16.22 -14.04 -14.41
CA PRO A 432 15.17 -13.04 -14.22
C PRO A 432 15.62 -11.62 -14.61
N ILE A 433 14.72 -10.81 -15.18
CA ILE A 433 14.96 -9.38 -15.43
C ILE A 433 14.78 -8.62 -14.11
N GLY A 434 15.75 -7.76 -13.79
CA GLY A 434 15.84 -7.11 -12.47
C GLY A 434 16.38 -8.05 -11.39
N THR A 435 16.79 -7.47 -10.26
CA THR A 435 17.35 -8.18 -9.09
C THR A 435 16.44 -8.00 -7.88
N PHE A 436 15.93 -9.13 -7.36
CA PHE A 436 15.12 -9.21 -6.14
C PHE A 436 15.69 -8.38 -4.98
N ASP A 437 14.88 -7.49 -4.40
CA ASP A 437 15.22 -6.59 -3.28
C ASP A 437 16.45 -5.66 -3.49
N ASP A 438 16.95 -5.46 -4.73
CA ASP A 438 18.07 -4.52 -5.01
C ASP A 438 17.83 -3.61 -6.24
N ASP A 439 17.37 -4.15 -7.38
CA ASP A 439 17.28 -3.41 -8.66
C ASP A 439 16.10 -3.89 -9.53
N PRO A 440 14.87 -3.41 -9.28
CA PRO A 440 13.66 -3.89 -9.96
C PRO A 440 13.48 -3.27 -11.35
N PHE A 441 12.72 -3.95 -12.23
CA PHE A 441 12.28 -3.35 -13.50
C PHE A 441 11.25 -2.25 -13.23
N THR A 442 11.53 -1.02 -13.68
CA THR A 442 10.66 0.17 -13.51
C THR A 442 10.10 0.69 -14.83
N GLY A 443 10.57 0.17 -15.97
CA GLY A 443 10.18 0.60 -17.30
C GLY A 443 8.84 0.04 -17.79
N SER A 444 8.64 0.05 -19.10
CA SER A 444 7.42 -0.46 -19.74
C SER A 444 7.71 -1.58 -20.75
N LEU A 445 6.88 -2.61 -20.78
CA LEU A 445 6.92 -3.69 -21.78
C LEU A 445 5.52 -3.92 -22.36
N ASP A 446 5.33 -3.50 -23.61
CA ASP A 446 4.15 -3.84 -24.44
C ASP A 446 4.46 -5.09 -25.28
N GLY A 447 3.80 -6.21 -24.96
CA GLY A 447 3.91 -7.45 -25.70
C GLY A 447 3.19 -7.46 -27.05
N GLN A 448 2.27 -6.51 -27.31
CA GLN A 448 1.35 -6.47 -28.47
C GLN A 448 0.67 -7.83 -28.80
N GLY A 449 0.56 -8.72 -27.81
CA GLY A 449 0.03 -10.08 -27.95
C GLY A 449 0.96 -11.08 -28.66
N TYR A 450 2.22 -10.73 -28.93
CA TYR A 450 3.25 -11.66 -29.41
C TYR A 450 3.63 -12.67 -28.32
N ALA A 451 3.95 -13.90 -28.73
CA ALA A 451 4.29 -14.96 -27.79
C ALA A 451 5.77 -14.93 -27.37
N ILE A 452 6.06 -15.14 -26.10
CA ILE A 452 7.37 -15.52 -25.57
C ILE A 452 7.28 -17.01 -25.18
N ASP A 453 7.83 -17.88 -26.01
CA ASP A 453 7.64 -19.33 -25.91
C ASP A 453 8.83 -20.03 -25.22
N GLY A 454 8.54 -21.02 -24.38
CA GLY A 454 9.53 -21.95 -23.84
C GLY A 454 10.40 -21.42 -22.70
N LEU A 455 9.97 -20.34 -22.02
CA LEU A 455 10.66 -19.78 -20.84
C LEU A 455 10.95 -20.88 -19.81
N THR A 456 12.23 -21.19 -19.60
CA THR A 456 12.68 -22.21 -18.65
C THR A 456 13.54 -21.57 -17.57
N ILE A 457 13.23 -21.83 -16.30
CA ILE A 457 13.99 -21.36 -15.14
C ILE A 457 14.07 -22.50 -14.10
N ASP A 458 15.27 -22.98 -13.77
CA ASP A 458 15.52 -23.98 -12.73
C ASP A 458 16.43 -23.39 -11.63
N ARG A 459 15.82 -22.58 -10.76
CA ARG A 459 16.45 -21.81 -9.66
C ARG A 459 15.80 -22.13 -8.31
N SER A 460 15.56 -23.42 -8.04
CA SER A 460 14.82 -23.92 -6.85
C SER A 460 15.37 -23.55 -5.46
N GLY A 461 16.45 -22.78 -5.36
CA GLY A 461 17.00 -22.22 -4.12
C GLY A 461 17.05 -20.69 -4.06
N ASP A 462 16.56 -20.00 -5.11
CA ASP A 462 16.59 -18.55 -5.23
C ASP A 462 15.18 -17.96 -5.08
N ASP A 463 15.10 -16.74 -4.57
CA ASP A 463 13.85 -16.01 -4.36
C ASP A 463 13.59 -15.01 -5.51
N GLY A 464 12.33 -14.64 -5.75
CA GLY A 464 11.99 -13.65 -6.78
C GLY A 464 12.17 -14.18 -8.19
N VAL A 465 11.45 -15.25 -8.52
CA VAL A 465 11.68 -16.02 -9.75
C VAL A 465 10.52 -15.86 -10.72
N GLY A 466 10.81 -15.42 -11.94
CA GLY A 466 9.88 -15.25 -13.07
C GLY A 466 10.62 -14.73 -14.30
N LEU A 467 9.91 -14.34 -15.37
CA LEU A 467 10.54 -13.59 -16.48
C LEU A 467 11.22 -12.32 -15.94
N PHE A 468 10.50 -11.60 -15.06
CA PHE A 468 10.99 -10.55 -14.18
C PHE A 468 11.13 -11.08 -12.76
N SER A 469 12.19 -10.66 -12.07
CA SER A 469 12.39 -10.96 -10.64
C SER A 469 11.44 -10.12 -9.80
N GLU A 470 11.48 -8.80 -10.03
CA GLU A 470 10.72 -7.80 -9.30
C GLU A 470 10.43 -6.60 -10.21
N THR A 471 9.24 -6.00 -10.08
CA THR A 471 8.88 -4.74 -10.74
C THR A 471 8.67 -3.63 -9.72
N GLY A 472 9.10 -2.42 -10.05
CA GLY A 472 8.88 -1.22 -9.24
C GLY A 472 7.49 -0.61 -9.46
N ILE A 473 7.17 0.42 -8.68
CA ILE A 473 5.83 1.05 -8.64
C ILE A 473 5.39 1.63 -9.99
N ASP A 474 6.31 2.20 -10.77
CA ASP A 474 6.02 2.82 -12.07
C ASP A 474 6.01 1.83 -13.25
N ALA A 475 6.33 0.56 -12.99
CA ALA A 475 6.46 -0.44 -14.05
C ALA A 475 5.12 -0.74 -14.74
N ALA A 476 5.15 -0.89 -16.06
CA ALA A 476 3.96 -1.19 -16.86
C ALA A 476 4.19 -2.37 -17.80
N ILE A 477 3.56 -3.51 -17.51
CA ILE A 477 3.61 -4.71 -18.34
C ILE A 477 2.22 -4.94 -18.96
N ALA A 478 2.13 -4.93 -20.28
CA ALA A 478 0.88 -5.07 -21.02
C ALA A 478 1.00 -6.12 -22.13
N ASP A 479 -0.07 -6.86 -22.40
CA ASP A 479 -0.22 -7.75 -23.57
C ASP A 479 0.91 -8.79 -23.74
N VAL A 480 1.59 -9.20 -22.65
CA VAL A 480 2.67 -10.19 -22.67
C VAL A 480 2.10 -11.60 -22.58
N HIS A 481 2.35 -12.43 -23.60
CA HIS A 481 1.89 -13.81 -23.66
C HIS A 481 3.05 -14.81 -23.49
N LEU A 482 3.20 -15.40 -22.30
CA LEU A 482 4.16 -16.47 -22.05
C LEU A 482 3.54 -17.84 -22.31
N THR A 483 4.13 -18.62 -23.21
CA THR A 483 3.65 -19.98 -23.55
C THR A 483 4.68 -21.05 -23.21
N ASN A 484 4.20 -22.23 -22.79
CA ASN A 484 5.04 -23.38 -22.43
C ASN A 484 6.11 -23.05 -21.35
N VAL A 485 5.78 -22.25 -20.34
CA VAL A 485 6.72 -21.90 -19.26
C VAL A 485 7.05 -23.11 -18.39
N ASN A 486 8.27 -23.17 -17.87
CA ASN A 486 8.70 -24.14 -16.87
C ASN A 486 9.58 -23.43 -15.83
N VAL A 487 8.96 -22.94 -14.77
CA VAL A 487 9.59 -22.09 -13.75
C VAL A 487 9.66 -22.83 -12.41
N ALA A 488 10.86 -22.88 -11.83
CA ALA A 488 11.11 -23.42 -10.50
C ALA A 488 11.97 -22.43 -9.68
N GLY A 489 11.45 -22.00 -8.52
CA GLY A 489 12.10 -21.10 -7.56
C GLY A 489 11.99 -21.59 -6.12
N MET A 490 12.40 -20.76 -5.14
CA MET A 490 12.17 -21.01 -3.71
C MET A 490 10.95 -20.23 -3.20
N ASN A 491 11.05 -18.91 -3.02
CA ASN A 491 9.91 -18.08 -2.61
C ASN A 491 9.66 -16.94 -3.62
N TRP A 492 8.44 -16.37 -3.62
CA TRP A 492 8.03 -15.32 -4.59
C TRP A 492 8.22 -15.77 -6.04
N VAL A 493 7.51 -16.82 -6.42
CA VAL A 493 7.66 -17.45 -7.74
C VAL A 493 6.42 -17.18 -8.59
N GLY A 494 6.62 -16.53 -9.75
CA GLY A 494 5.61 -16.27 -10.76
C GLY A 494 6.05 -16.74 -12.15
N GLY A 495 5.10 -16.99 -13.06
CA GLY A 495 5.45 -17.21 -14.47
C GLY A 495 6.01 -15.94 -15.12
N LEU A 496 5.37 -14.79 -14.86
CA LEU A 496 5.75 -13.49 -15.42
C LEU A 496 6.59 -12.67 -14.44
N VAL A 497 6.16 -12.52 -13.18
CA VAL A 497 6.87 -11.68 -12.18
C VAL A 497 6.98 -12.37 -10.82
N GLY A 498 8.15 -12.38 -10.19
CA GLY A 498 8.30 -12.85 -8.81
C GLY A 498 7.55 -11.97 -7.80
N LYS A 499 7.91 -10.68 -7.73
CA LYS A 499 7.23 -9.62 -6.96
C LYS A 499 6.73 -8.50 -7.88
N ASN A 500 5.43 -8.26 -7.96
CA ASN A 500 4.86 -7.13 -8.69
C ASN A 500 4.64 -5.92 -7.78
N GLY A 501 5.35 -4.83 -8.05
CA GLY A 501 5.07 -3.49 -7.52
C GLY A 501 4.28 -2.61 -8.50
N GLY A 502 4.35 -2.88 -9.80
CA GLY A 502 3.75 -2.05 -10.84
C GLY A 502 2.37 -2.54 -11.32
N SER A 503 2.08 -2.23 -12.58
CA SER A 503 0.87 -2.64 -13.29
C SER A 503 1.13 -3.80 -14.25
N ILE A 504 0.27 -4.82 -14.22
CA ILE A 504 0.21 -5.91 -15.17
C ILE A 504 -1.20 -5.92 -15.77
N SER A 505 -1.31 -5.84 -17.10
CA SER A 505 -2.61 -5.89 -17.78
C SER A 505 -2.61 -6.82 -19.00
N HIS A 506 -3.76 -7.40 -19.31
CA HIS A 506 -4.03 -8.22 -20.52
C HIS A 506 -2.98 -9.34 -20.77
N SER A 507 -2.28 -9.78 -19.73
CA SER A 507 -1.12 -10.67 -19.85
C SER A 507 -1.53 -12.12 -19.61
N VAL A 508 -0.86 -13.03 -20.32
CA VAL A 508 -1.23 -14.46 -20.37
C VAL A 508 -0.05 -15.35 -20.03
N THR A 509 -0.25 -16.36 -19.17
CA THR A 509 0.78 -17.39 -18.90
C THR A 509 0.23 -18.82 -19.02
N ASP A 510 0.98 -19.73 -19.64
CA ASP A 510 0.68 -21.17 -19.72
C ASP A 510 1.93 -22.01 -19.51
N GLY A 511 1.79 -23.18 -18.86
CA GLY A 511 2.91 -24.09 -18.55
C GLY A 511 2.88 -24.61 -17.11
N THR A 512 4.03 -24.65 -16.44
CA THR A 512 4.18 -25.10 -15.04
C THR A 512 5.02 -24.13 -14.22
N VAL A 513 4.52 -23.75 -13.04
CA VAL A 513 5.24 -22.93 -12.06
C VAL A 513 5.35 -23.69 -10.74
N SER A 514 6.53 -23.68 -10.11
CA SER A 514 6.79 -24.43 -8.88
C SER A 514 7.70 -23.69 -7.88
N GLY A 515 7.41 -23.82 -6.59
CA GLY A 515 8.23 -23.23 -5.53
C GLY A 515 7.92 -23.81 -4.13
N ASN A 516 8.26 -23.06 -3.09
CA ASN A 516 7.89 -23.35 -1.70
C ASN A 516 6.81 -22.37 -1.20
N SER A 517 7.11 -21.06 -1.15
CA SER A 517 6.21 -20.05 -0.58
C SER A 517 5.87 -18.92 -1.55
N ARG A 518 4.63 -18.44 -1.54
CA ARG A 518 4.13 -17.35 -2.41
C ARG A 518 4.35 -17.68 -3.89
N VAL A 519 3.66 -18.72 -4.34
CA VAL A 519 3.76 -19.26 -5.70
C VAL A 519 2.48 -18.94 -6.46
N GLY A 520 2.60 -18.25 -7.61
CA GLY A 520 1.49 -17.93 -8.50
C GLY A 520 1.79 -18.26 -9.95
N GLY A 521 0.76 -18.49 -10.77
CA GLY A 521 0.93 -18.76 -12.19
C GLY A 521 1.36 -17.55 -13.01
N LEU A 522 0.88 -16.36 -12.65
CA LEU A 522 1.30 -15.08 -13.21
C LEU A 522 2.35 -14.43 -12.30
N THR A 523 2.04 -14.31 -11.01
CA THR A 523 2.81 -13.49 -10.07
C THR A 523 3.00 -14.16 -8.70
N GLY A 524 4.22 -14.18 -8.16
CA GLY A 524 4.45 -14.72 -6.81
C GLY A 524 3.80 -13.88 -5.71
N GLN A 525 4.02 -12.57 -5.73
CA GLN A 525 3.37 -11.58 -4.87
C GLN A 525 2.93 -10.34 -5.64
N ASN A 526 1.73 -9.83 -5.38
CA ASN A 526 1.25 -8.52 -5.82
C ASN A 526 1.21 -7.55 -4.61
N PHE A 527 1.96 -6.45 -4.65
CA PHE A 527 2.02 -5.45 -3.58
C PHE A 527 0.77 -4.56 -3.51
N HIS A 528 0.62 -3.78 -2.44
CA HIS A 528 -0.64 -3.11 -2.09
C HIS A 528 -1.13 -2.04 -3.07
N HIS A 529 -0.22 -1.35 -3.75
CA HIS A 529 -0.53 -0.38 -4.80
C HIS A 529 -0.52 -1.01 -6.20
N ALA A 530 -0.08 -2.26 -6.32
CA ALA A 530 0.16 -2.95 -7.58
C ALA A 530 -1.14 -3.54 -8.14
N THR A 531 -1.28 -3.51 -9.46
CA THR A 531 -2.50 -3.91 -10.17
C THR A 531 -2.26 -5.10 -11.09
N ILE A 532 -3.19 -6.05 -11.08
CA ILE A 532 -3.31 -7.12 -12.07
C ILE A 532 -4.71 -7.02 -12.66
N ASP A 533 -4.81 -6.68 -13.94
CA ASP A 533 -6.07 -6.40 -14.63
C ASP A 533 -6.23 -7.22 -15.91
N GLU A 534 -7.45 -7.70 -16.18
CA GLU A 534 -7.84 -8.51 -17.35
C GLU A 534 -6.82 -9.62 -17.75
N SER A 535 -6.10 -10.20 -16.78
CA SER A 535 -4.97 -11.10 -17.02
C SER A 535 -5.35 -12.56 -16.75
N THR A 536 -4.80 -13.48 -17.55
CA THR A 536 -5.24 -14.90 -17.57
C THR A 536 -4.07 -15.84 -17.38
N THR A 537 -4.27 -16.94 -16.64
CA THR A 537 -3.28 -18.02 -16.60
C THR A 537 -3.88 -19.41 -16.73
N ALA A 538 -3.23 -20.26 -17.50
CA ALA A 538 -3.49 -21.69 -17.63
C ALA A 538 -2.41 -22.55 -16.94
N THR A 539 -1.43 -21.94 -16.26
CA THR A 539 -0.31 -22.67 -15.66
C THR A 539 -0.76 -23.62 -14.55
N GLU A 540 -0.17 -24.82 -14.52
CA GLU A 540 -0.26 -25.71 -13.36
C GLU A 540 0.74 -25.25 -12.28
N VAL A 541 0.21 -24.84 -11.11
CA VAL A 541 0.99 -24.22 -10.02
C VAL A 541 1.18 -25.20 -8.88
N ARG A 542 2.42 -25.33 -8.39
CA ARG A 542 2.79 -26.21 -7.28
C ARG A 542 3.60 -25.50 -6.20
N GLY A 543 3.20 -25.60 -4.94
CA GLY A 543 3.97 -25.05 -3.82
C GLY A 543 3.76 -25.79 -2.51
N ASP A 544 4.07 -25.12 -1.40
CA ASP A 544 3.87 -25.60 -0.03
C ASP A 544 2.98 -24.62 0.75
N LEU A 545 3.26 -23.31 0.63
CA LEU A 545 2.56 -22.24 1.37
C LEU A 545 2.16 -21.08 0.44
N SER A 546 0.95 -20.53 0.59
CA SER A 546 0.46 -19.37 -0.20
C SER A 546 0.53 -19.64 -1.71
N VAL A 547 -0.25 -20.61 -2.17
CA VAL A 547 -0.26 -21.05 -3.57
C VAL A 547 -1.54 -20.57 -4.25
N GLY A 548 -1.41 -19.73 -5.28
CA GLY A 548 -2.53 -19.27 -6.09
C GLY A 548 -2.40 -19.73 -7.54
N GLY A 549 -3.51 -20.01 -8.21
CA GLY A 549 -3.47 -20.22 -9.67
C GLY A 549 -2.92 -19.00 -10.41
N LEU A 550 -3.32 -17.78 -10.01
CA LEU A 550 -2.82 -16.51 -10.56
C LEU A 550 -1.74 -15.87 -9.68
N VAL A 551 -2.03 -15.66 -8.39
CA VAL A 551 -1.18 -14.90 -7.45
C VAL A 551 -0.92 -15.66 -6.15
N GLY A 552 0.33 -15.86 -5.75
CA GLY A 552 0.65 -16.53 -4.49
C GLY A 552 0.18 -15.74 -3.26
N TYR A 553 0.55 -14.46 -3.19
CA TYR A 553 0.17 -13.52 -2.13
C TYR A 553 -0.28 -12.18 -2.73
N ASN A 554 -1.53 -11.77 -2.52
CA ASN A 554 -2.05 -10.48 -2.98
C ASN A 554 -2.32 -9.53 -1.81
N SER A 555 -1.76 -8.32 -1.86
CA SER A 555 -2.18 -7.18 -1.03
C SER A 555 -2.76 -6.01 -1.82
N GLY A 556 -2.67 -6.03 -3.16
CA GLY A 556 -3.19 -4.99 -4.05
C GLY A 556 -4.45 -5.41 -4.80
N TYR A 557 -4.58 -4.93 -6.03
CA TYR A 557 -5.79 -5.09 -6.84
C TYR A 557 -5.67 -6.23 -7.85
N VAL A 558 -6.68 -7.10 -7.88
CA VAL A 558 -6.85 -8.14 -8.91
C VAL A 558 -8.26 -8.01 -9.49
N THR A 559 -8.36 -7.54 -10.73
CA THR A 559 -9.64 -7.26 -11.39
C THR A 559 -9.74 -7.99 -12.72
N GLY A 560 -10.94 -8.50 -13.05
CA GLY A 560 -11.25 -9.11 -14.35
C GLY A 560 -10.38 -10.30 -14.75
N SER A 561 -9.68 -10.93 -13.79
CA SER A 561 -8.57 -11.84 -14.07
C SER A 561 -8.94 -13.31 -13.83
N GLU A 562 -8.36 -14.22 -14.63
CA GLU A 562 -8.75 -15.64 -14.68
C GLU A 562 -7.60 -16.61 -14.37
N ALA A 563 -7.88 -17.65 -13.59
CA ALA A 563 -6.99 -18.81 -13.42
C ALA A 563 -7.68 -20.11 -13.86
N GLN A 564 -7.11 -20.77 -14.87
CA GLN A 564 -7.65 -21.96 -15.52
C GLN A 564 -6.83 -23.23 -15.22
N GLY A 565 -5.55 -23.08 -14.87
CA GLY A 565 -4.67 -24.19 -14.49
C GLY A 565 -4.90 -24.66 -13.05
N ALA A 566 -4.48 -25.90 -12.75
CA ALA A 566 -4.66 -26.48 -11.42
C ALA A 566 -3.67 -25.91 -10.40
N ALA A 567 -4.12 -25.73 -9.16
CA ALA A 567 -3.31 -25.24 -8.05
C ALA A 567 -3.15 -26.33 -6.98
N THR A 568 -1.90 -26.68 -6.63
CA THR A 568 -1.60 -27.70 -5.62
C THR A 568 -0.60 -27.16 -4.59
N GLY A 569 -0.92 -27.25 -3.30
CA GLY A 569 -0.02 -26.85 -2.22
C GLY A 569 -0.28 -27.58 -0.90
N GLY A 570 0.45 -27.23 0.16
CA GLY A 570 0.22 -27.75 1.50
C GLY A 570 -0.82 -26.92 2.26
N SER A 571 -0.56 -25.62 2.43
CA SER A 571 -1.43 -24.71 3.16
C SER A 571 -1.67 -23.38 2.45
N GLN A 572 -2.88 -22.83 2.61
CA GLN A 572 -3.30 -21.54 2.03
C GLN A 572 -3.22 -21.59 0.50
N VAL A 573 -4.04 -22.47 -0.08
CA VAL A 573 -4.10 -22.75 -1.51
C VAL A 573 -5.41 -22.21 -2.08
N GLY A 574 -5.33 -21.36 -3.10
CA GLY A 574 -6.47 -20.81 -3.82
C GLY A 574 -6.41 -21.07 -5.31
N GLY A 575 -7.57 -21.27 -5.95
CA GLY A 575 -7.63 -21.41 -7.41
C GLY A 575 -7.23 -20.13 -8.16
N LEU A 576 -7.43 -18.95 -7.56
CA LEU A 576 -6.91 -17.66 -8.06
C LEU A 576 -5.76 -17.16 -7.18
N ILE A 577 -5.96 -17.07 -5.85
CA ILE A 577 -5.03 -16.42 -4.92
C ILE A 577 -4.75 -17.26 -3.68
N GLY A 578 -3.48 -17.48 -3.31
CA GLY A 578 -3.12 -18.23 -2.11
C GLY A 578 -3.57 -17.52 -0.81
N ILE A 579 -3.06 -16.30 -0.60
CA ILE A 579 -3.51 -15.40 0.48
C ILE A 579 -3.90 -14.04 -0.11
N HIS A 580 -5.04 -13.51 0.31
CA HIS A 580 -5.42 -12.12 0.07
C HIS A 580 -5.39 -11.31 1.39
N PHE A 581 -4.53 -10.30 1.47
CA PHE A 581 -4.47 -9.31 2.54
C PHE A 581 -5.13 -7.99 2.14
N PRO A 582 -5.72 -7.23 3.09
CA PRO A 582 -6.12 -5.85 2.85
C PRO A 582 -4.86 -4.99 2.75
N GLY A 583 -4.62 -4.40 1.58
CA GLY A 583 -3.71 -3.25 1.47
C GLY A 583 -4.23 -2.03 2.26
N PRO A 584 -3.39 -1.03 2.56
CA PRO A 584 -3.81 0.26 3.11
C PRO A 584 -4.98 0.93 2.35
N ASP A 585 -5.11 0.66 1.05
CA ASP A 585 -6.15 1.20 0.17
C ASP A 585 -7.29 0.18 -0.10
N SER A 586 -7.47 -0.78 0.81
CA SER A 586 -8.39 -1.93 0.68
C SER A 586 -8.13 -2.73 -0.60
N GLY A 587 -7.02 -3.49 -0.61
CA GLY A 587 -6.73 -4.46 -1.66
C GLY A 587 -7.98 -5.30 -1.98
N LEU A 588 -8.34 -5.37 -3.26
CA LEU A 588 -9.63 -5.86 -3.74
C LEU A 588 -9.43 -6.92 -4.82
N VAL A 589 -10.18 -8.01 -4.70
CA VAL A 589 -10.36 -9.02 -5.75
C VAL A 589 -11.76 -8.86 -6.32
N SER A 590 -11.88 -8.38 -7.55
CA SER A 590 -13.19 -8.16 -8.19
C SER A 590 -13.31 -8.79 -9.58
N HIS A 591 -14.54 -9.18 -9.95
CA HIS A 591 -14.86 -9.65 -11.31
C HIS A 591 -13.97 -10.80 -11.82
N SER A 592 -13.34 -11.57 -10.93
CA SER A 592 -12.27 -12.51 -11.25
C SER A 592 -12.72 -13.97 -11.06
N SER A 593 -12.07 -14.92 -11.73
CA SER A 593 -12.52 -16.32 -11.72
C SER A 593 -11.42 -17.38 -11.65
N ALA A 594 -11.76 -18.50 -11.00
CA ALA A 594 -10.93 -19.70 -10.92
C ALA A 594 -11.68 -20.92 -11.46
N HIS A 595 -11.05 -21.67 -12.37
CA HIS A 595 -11.64 -22.82 -13.07
C HIS A 595 -10.86 -24.12 -12.87
N GLY A 596 -9.57 -24.05 -12.53
CA GLY A 596 -8.71 -25.21 -12.31
C GLY A 596 -9.00 -25.94 -11.00
N GLU A 597 -8.69 -27.24 -10.94
CA GLU A 597 -8.80 -28.03 -9.71
C GLU A 597 -7.84 -27.50 -8.63
N VAL A 598 -8.29 -27.47 -7.37
CA VAL A 598 -7.52 -26.96 -6.23
C VAL A 598 -7.35 -28.07 -5.21
N SER A 599 -6.11 -28.35 -4.81
CA SER A 599 -5.79 -29.43 -3.86
C SER A 599 -4.76 -29.00 -2.82
N GLY A 600 -4.96 -29.43 -1.57
CA GLY A 600 -3.92 -29.35 -0.54
C GLY A 600 -4.32 -29.92 0.81
N ASP A 601 -3.57 -29.61 1.86
CA ASP A 601 -3.80 -30.16 3.20
C ASP A 601 -4.77 -29.28 4.00
N SER A 602 -4.46 -27.98 4.16
CA SER A 602 -5.20 -27.06 5.05
C SER A 602 -5.45 -25.68 4.44
N THR A 603 -6.58 -25.06 4.76
CA THR A 603 -6.93 -23.70 4.30
C THR A 603 -6.97 -23.61 2.77
N ILE A 604 -7.93 -24.33 2.17
CA ILE A 604 -8.04 -24.52 0.72
C ILE A 604 -9.32 -23.86 0.21
N GLY A 605 -9.23 -22.98 -0.78
CA GLY A 605 -10.37 -22.27 -1.37
C GLY A 605 -10.41 -22.39 -2.89
N GLY A 606 -11.61 -22.50 -3.46
CA GLY A 606 -11.76 -22.53 -4.93
C GLY A 606 -11.32 -21.23 -5.63
N LEU A 607 -11.43 -20.08 -4.97
CA LEU A 607 -10.91 -18.78 -5.43
C LEU A 607 -9.70 -18.35 -4.58
N VAL A 608 -9.87 -18.26 -3.26
CA VAL A 608 -8.84 -17.71 -2.34
C VAL A 608 -8.59 -18.66 -1.17
N GLY A 609 -7.33 -19.01 -0.88
CA GLY A 609 -7.00 -19.89 0.25
C GLY A 609 -7.36 -19.25 1.60
N SER A 610 -6.71 -18.13 1.92
CA SER A 610 -7.04 -17.29 3.09
C SER A 610 -7.37 -15.86 2.67
N ASN A 611 -8.50 -15.32 3.13
CA ASN A 611 -8.97 -13.97 2.85
C ASN A 611 -9.00 -13.11 4.12
N LEU A 612 -8.32 -11.97 4.07
CA LEU A 612 -8.40 -10.88 5.04
C LEU A 612 -8.85 -9.56 4.38
N GLY A 613 -8.92 -9.52 3.04
CA GLY A 613 -9.30 -8.36 2.23
C GLY A 613 -10.74 -8.42 1.72
N GLU A 614 -11.00 -7.73 0.62
CA GLU A 614 -12.33 -7.64 -0.01
C GLU A 614 -12.40 -8.49 -1.28
N ILE A 615 -13.41 -9.36 -1.36
CA ILE A 615 -13.73 -10.16 -2.54
C ILE A 615 -15.13 -9.79 -3.03
N ALA A 616 -15.25 -9.24 -4.23
CA ALA A 616 -16.52 -8.84 -4.84
C ALA A 616 -16.75 -9.54 -6.19
N GLU A 617 -18.00 -9.88 -6.52
CA GLU A 617 -18.45 -10.26 -7.88
C GLU A 617 -17.61 -11.36 -8.57
N SER A 618 -17.00 -12.28 -7.78
CA SER A 618 -15.98 -13.23 -8.25
C SER A 618 -16.44 -14.70 -8.15
N THR A 619 -15.88 -15.58 -8.98
CA THR A 619 -16.43 -16.94 -9.19
C THR A 619 -15.39 -18.07 -9.11
N ALA A 620 -15.67 -19.13 -8.34
CA ALA A 620 -14.90 -20.38 -8.32
C ALA A 620 -15.69 -21.55 -8.94
N GLN A 621 -15.06 -22.32 -9.83
CA GLN A 621 -15.70 -23.39 -10.60
C GLN A 621 -14.96 -24.74 -10.50
N GLY A 622 -13.67 -24.73 -10.15
CA GLY A 622 -12.86 -25.94 -10.02
C GLY A 622 -13.23 -26.82 -8.83
N HIS A 623 -12.95 -28.12 -8.91
CA HIS A 623 -13.14 -29.03 -7.77
C HIS A 623 -12.12 -28.70 -6.67
N VAL A 624 -12.59 -28.59 -5.42
CA VAL A 624 -11.73 -28.29 -4.26
C VAL A 624 -11.57 -29.54 -3.41
N THR A 625 -10.33 -29.94 -3.12
CA THR A 625 -9.99 -31.08 -2.25
C THR A 625 -9.03 -30.65 -1.14
N GLY A 626 -9.41 -30.90 0.12
CA GLY A 626 -8.56 -30.67 1.30
C GLY A 626 -8.40 -31.91 2.18
N GLU A 627 -7.19 -32.23 2.61
CA GLU A 627 -6.93 -33.43 3.45
C GLU A 627 -7.20 -33.21 4.95
N GLU A 628 -7.15 -31.97 5.48
CA GLU A 628 -7.27 -31.67 6.92
C GLU A 628 -8.45 -30.78 7.33
N ALA A 629 -8.40 -29.47 7.05
CA ALA A 629 -9.35 -28.50 7.59
C ALA A 629 -9.46 -27.21 6.75
N GLN A 630 -10.58 -26.51 6.92
CA GLN A 630 -10.86 -25.19 6.32
C GLN A 630 -10.91 -25.27 4.79
N VAL A 631 -11.90 -25.99 4.26
CA VAL A 631 -12.03 -26.28 2.83
C VAL A 631 -13.29 -25.60 2.30
N GLY A 632 -13.14 -24.59 1.47
CA GLY A 632 -14.23 -23.78 0.94
C GLY A 632 -14.33 -23.83 -0.58
N GLY A 633 -15.56 -23.88 -1.11
CA GLY A 633 -15.78 -23.79 -2.57
C GLY A 633 -15.35 -22.45 -3.18
N LEU A 634 -15.32 -21.36 -2.39
CA LEU A 634 -14.77 -20.05 -2.75
C LEU A 634 -13.55 -19.71 -1.88
N VAL A 635 -13.70 -19.73 -0.56
CA VAL A 635 -12.67 -19.28 0.39
C VAL A 635 -12.40 -20.32 1.48
N GLY A 636 -11.14 -20.72 1.69
CA GLY A 636 -10.78 -21.69 2.74
C GLY A 636 -11.01 -21.11 4.14
N HIS A 637 -10.36 -19.98 4.44
CA HIS A 637 -10.51 -19.22 5.67
C HIS A 637 -10.78 -17.75 5.37
N ASN A 638 -11.89 -17.20 5.87
CA ASN A 638 -12.17 -15.76 5.85
C ASN A 638 -11.92 -15.20 7.25
N GLU A 639 -10.82 -14.46 7.41
CA GLU A 639 -10.28 -13.95 8.67
C GLU A 639 -10.41 -12.42 8.69
N GLY A 640 -11.58 -11.93 9.11
CA GLY A 640 -11.90 -10.50 9.14
C GLY A 640 -12.16 -9.82 7.79
N GLY A 641 -12.00 -10.55 6.69
CA GLY A 641 -12.30 -10.07 5.33
C GLY A 641 -13.78 -10.05 4.97
N SER A 642 -14.11 -9.38 3.87
CA SER A 642 -15.46 -9.30 3.30
C SER A 642 -15.56 -10.10 2.00
N ILE A 643 -16.70 -10.74 1.80
CA ILE A 643 -17.07 -11.47 0.58
C ILE A 643 -18.46 -10.98 0.17
N ASP A 644 -18.60 -10.39 -1.01
CA ASP A 644 -19.85 -9.86 -1.56
C ASP A 644 -20.14 -10.46 -2.95
N THR A 645 -21.36 -10.92 -3.17
CA THR A 645 -21.89 -11.30 -4.51
C THR A 645 -21.02 -12.34 -5.24
N ALA A 646 -20.38 -13.23 -4.48
CA ALA A 646 -19.44 -14.24 -4.99
C ALA A 646 -20.06 -15.64 -5.13
N VAL A 647 -19.61 -16.42 -6.12
CA VAL A 647 -20.25 -17.69 -6.51
C VAL A 647 -19.25 -18.85 -6.53
N ALA A 648 -19.58 -19.96 -5.86
CA ALA A 648 -18.86 -21.22 -5.95
C ALA A 648 -19.74 -22.29 -6.62
N THR A 649 -19.31 -22.83 -7.76
CA THR A 649 -20.01 -23.91 -8.49
C THR A 649 -19.28 -25.25 -8.46
N GLY A 650 -18.01 -25.26 -8.04
CA GLY A 650 -17.22 -26.48 -7.93
C GLY A 650 -17.63 -27.34 -6.72
N ASP A 651 -17.66 -28.66 -6.89
CA ASP A 651 -17.84 -29.59 -5.77
C ASP A 651 -16.68 -29.43 -4.75
N VAL A 652 -16.94 -29.68 -3.47
CA VAL A 652 -15.98 -29.52 -2.37
C VAL A 652 -15.84 -30.83 -1.60
N THR A 653 -14.61 -31.33 -1.45
CA THR A 653 -14.29 -32.52 -0.65
C THR A 653 -13.32 -32.15 0.46
N GLY A 654 -13.65 -32.45 1.72
CA GLY A 654 -12.76 -32.16 2.85
C GLY A 654 -12.92 -33.07 4.06
N LEU A 655 -12.07 -32.86 5.07
CA LEU A 655 -12.18 -33.52 6.37
C LEU A 655 -12.95 -32.64 7.37
N ASN A 656 -12.40 -31.51 7.86
CA ASN A 656 -13.10 -30.61 8.79
C ASN A 656 -13.34 -29.21 8.20
N ASP A 657 -14.31 -28.47 8.75
CA ASP A 657 -14.61 -27.09 8.37
C ASP A 657 -14.81 -26.94 6.86
N VAL A 658 -15.73 -27.73 6.33
CA VAL A 658 -15.97 -27.86 4.88
C VAL A 658 -17.23 -27.09 4.52
N GLY A 659 -17.10 -26.08 3.67
CA GLY A 659 -18.22 -25.23 3.23
C GLY A 659 -18.31 -25.15 1.71
N GLY A 660 -19.54 -25.14 1.17
CA GLY A 660 -19.75 -24.93 -0.27
C GLY A 660 -19.34 -23.54 -0.75
N LEU A 661 -19.25 -22.54 0.14
CA LEU A 661 -18.70 -21.22 -0.12
C LEU A 661 -17.44 -20.95 0.73
N VAL A 662 -17.55 -21.04 2.06
CA VAL A 662 -16.45 -20.71 2.99
C VAL A 662 -16.16 -21.84 3.97
N GLY A 663 -14.91 -22.29 4.10
CA GLY A 663 -14.57 -23.33 5.07
C GLY A 663 -14.76 -22.86 6.52
N LEU A 664 -14.01 -21.83 6.91
CA LEU A 664 -14.13 -21.12 8.18
C LEU A 664 -14.35 -19.61 7.94
N ASN A 665 -15.41 -19.05 8.51
CA ASN A 665 -15.62 -17.60 8.60
C ASN A 665 -15.35 -17.15 10.04
N ASN A 666 -14.34 -16.31 10.28
CA ASN A 666 -13.78 -16.01 11.60
C ASN A 666 -13.58 -14.51 11.83
N ALA A 667 -14.38 -13.93 12.73
CA ALA A 667 -14.32 -12.50 13.09
C ALA A 667 -13.57 -12.20 14.40
N ALA A 668 -13.06 -13.23 15.08
CA ALA A 668 -12.68 -13.11 16.48
C ALA A 668 -11.50 -12.13 16.70
N GLY A 669 -11.78 -11.03 17.40
CA GLY A 669 -10.81 -9.97 17.70
C GLY A 669 -10.58 -8.96 16.57
N ILE A 670 -11.37 -8.99 15.49
CA ILE A 670 -11.20 -8.10 14.33
C ILE A 670 -12.37 -7.11 14.24
N VAL A 671 -12.07 -5.81 14.13
CA VAL A 671 -13.06 -4.72 14.24
C VAL A 671 -14.01 -4.64 13.03
N SER A 672 -13.55 -4.99 11.82
CA SER A 672 -14.38 -5.06 10.61
C SER A 672 -15.42 -6.19 10.65
N GLY A 673 -15.07 -7.29 11.34
CA GLY A 673 -15.81 -8.54 11.32
C GLY A 673 -15.66 -9.32 10.00
N ALA A 674 -15.68 -10.65 10.08
CA ALA A 674 -15.68 -11.51 8.89
C ALA A 674 -17.10 -11.63 8.33
N VAL A 675 -17.27 -11.21 7.08
CA VAL A 675 -18.59 -10.97 6.48
C VAL A 675 -18.74 -11.72 5.16
N VAL A 676 -19.90 -12.35 4.96
CA VAL A 676 -20.33 -12.93 3.69
C VAL A 676 -21.72 -12.39 3.34
N ILE A 677 -21.86 -11.70 2.20
CA ILE A 677 -23.10 -11.10 1.69
C ILE A 677 -23.41 -11.68 0.31
N ASP A 678 -24.67 -12.05 0.07
CA ASP A 678 -25.23 -12.47 -1.23
C ASP A 678 -24.44 -13.56 -1.99
N GLY A 679 -23.64 -14.34 -1.26
CA GLY A 679 -22.82 -15.42 -1.81
C GLY A 679 -23.64 -16.67 -2.17
N THR A 680 -23.26 -17.38 -3.24
CA THR A 680 -23.98 -18.57 -3.72
C THR A 680 -23.08 -19.80 -3.81
N ALA A 681 -23.48 -20.91 -3.19
CA ALA A 681 -22.83 -22.22 -3.30
C ALA A 681 -23.69 -23.22 -4.09
N GLU A 682 -23.29 -23.57 -5.30
CA GLU A 682 -23.99 -24.52 -6.18
C GLU A 682 -23.38 -25.94 -6.18
N GLY A 683 -22.08 -26.05 -5.90
CA GLY A 683 -21.37 -27.33 -5.84
C GLY A 683 -21.75 -28.21 -4.65
N GLY A 684 -21.67 -29.53 -4.81
CA GLY A 684 -21.92 -30.49 -3.75
C GLY A 684 -20.81 -30.52 -2.71
N VAL A 685 -21.16 -30.64 -1.43
CA VAL A 685 -20.21 -30.64 -0.30
C VAL A 685 -20.11 -32.04 0.29
N THR A 686 -18.91 -32.60 0.31
CA THR A 686 -18.59 -33.91 0.90
C THR A 686 -17.59 -33.76 2.04
N GLY A 687 -17.98 -34.12 3.27
CA GLY A 687 -17.16 -34.01 4.48
C GLY A 687 -17.05 -35.30 5.27
N THR A 688 -15.88 -35.62 5.82
CA THR A 688 -15.66 -36.86 6.62
C THR A 688 -15.34 -36.64 8.10
N GLY A 689 -15.17 -35.39 8.51
CA GLY A 689 -14.94 -34.95 9.88
C GLY A 689 -16.06 -34.03 10.38
N ALA A 690 -15.71 -33.03 11.19
CA ALA A 690 -16.69 -32.15 11.83
C ALA A 690 -16.90 -30.83 11.07
N ARG A 691 -18.09 -30.25 11.25
CA ARG A 691 -18.49 -28.89 10.81
C ARG A 691 -18.54 -28.77 9.29
N ILE A 692 -19.48 -29.51 8.70
CA ILE A 692 -19.71 -29.60 7.26
C ILE A 692 -21.00 -28.83 6.93
N GLY A 693 -20.93 -27.83 6.03
CA GLY A 693 -22.04 -26.93 5.71
C GLY A 693 -22.21 -26.65 4.22
N GLY A 694 -23.45 -26.38 3.78
CA GLY A 694 -23.74 -26.04 2.38
C GLY A 694 -23.24 -24.66 1.94
N LEU A 695 -23.25 -23.67 2.84
CA LEU A 695 -22.58 -22.39 2.68
C LEU A 695 -21.24 -22.39 3.43
N VAL A 696 -21.28 -22.60 4.75
CA VAL A 696 -20.12 -22.39 5.63
C VAL A 696 -19.88 -23.59 6.54
N GLY A 697 -18.64 -24.08 6.60
CA GLY A 697 -18.28 -25.17 7.51
C GLY A 697 -18.44 -24.76 8.97
N TYR A 698 -17.69 -23.74 9.39
CA TYR A 698 -17.79 -23.13 10.71
C TYR A 698 -17.86 -21.60 10.61
N ASN A 699 -18.92 -20.99 11.16
CA ASN A 699 -19.03 -19.54 11.32
C ASN A 699 -18.74 -19.16 12.78
N PHE A 700 -17.60 -18.53 13.05
CA PHE A 700 -17.14 -18.13 14.37
C PHE A 700 -17.15 -16.61 14.50
N GLU A 701 -18.13 -16.08 15.25
CA GLU A 701 -18.36 -14.65 15.49
C GLU A 701 -18.66 -13.80 14.23
N GLY A 702 -18.53 -14.35 13.02
CA GLY A 702 -18.79 -13.67 11.74
C GLY A 702 -20.26 -13.57 11.34
N ARG A 703 -20.53 -12.76 10.31
CA ARG A 703 -21.87 -12.50 9.77
C ARG A 703 -22.03 -13.14 8.39
N LEU A 704 -23.10 -13.91 8.22
CA LEU A 704 -23.61 -14.38 6.94
C LEU A 704 -24.94 -13.69 6.64
N GLU A 705 -25.07 -13.09 5.46
CA GLU A 705 -26.28 -12.38 5.04
C GLU A 705 -26.65 -12.69 3.58
N GLY A 706 -27.94 -12.84 3.29
CA GLY A 706 -28.51 -13.00 1.92
C GLY A 706 -28.08 -14.25 1.13
N SER A 707 -27.14 -15.02 1.66
CA SER A 707 -26.39 -16.05 0.94
C SER A 707 -27.20 -17.34 0.74
N THR A 708 -26.95 -18.06 -0.36
CA THR A 708 -27.77 -19.20 -0.81
C THR A 708 -26.97 -20.48 -1.07
N ALA A 709 -27.35 -21.59 -0.42
CA ALA A 709 -26.89 -22.94 -0.78
C ALA A 709 -27.87 -23.66 -1.71
N LYS A 710 -27.35 -24.17 -2.84
CA LYS A 710 -28.07 -25.02 -3.81
C LYS A 710 -27.47 -26.42 -3.91
N GLY A 711 -26.19 -26.56 -3.56
CA GLY A 711 -25.47 -27.83 -3.52
C GLY A 711 -26.07 -28.86 -2.55
N GLY A 712 -25.83 -30.14 -2.83
CA GLY A 712 -26.17 -31.22 -1.91
C GLY A 712 -25.06 -31.41 -0.86
N VAL A 713 -25.42 -31.43 0.42
CA VAL A 713 -24.48 -31.71 1.51
C VAL A 713 -24.53 -33.19 1.89
N ALA A 714 -23.36 -33.83 1.96
CA ALA A 714 -23.17 -35.20 2.43
C ALA A 714 -21.99 -35.26 3.40
N GLY A 715 -22.19 -35.86 4.57
CA GLY A 715 -21.09 -36.18 5.47
C GLY A 715 -21.42 -37.31 6.43
N ASP A 716 -20.38 -37.99 6.91
CA ASP A 716 -20.48 -39.10 7.87
C ASP A 716 -19.83 -38.81 9.24
N GLY A 717 -19.34 -37.57 9.45
CA GLY A 717 -18.80 -37.09 10.71
C GLY A 717 -19.80 -36.34 11.62
N ASP A 718 -19.29 -35.77 12.71
CA ASP A 718 -20.08 -35.46 13.91
C ASP A 718 -21.06 -34.29 13.80
N ILE A 719 -20.77 -33.28 12.96
CA ILE A 719 -21.57 -32.06 12.83
C ILE A 719 -21.72 -31.72 11.34
N VAL A 720 -22.94 -31.89 10.81
CA VAL A 720 -23.31 -31.59 9.42
C VAL A 720 -24.57 -30.70 9.47
N GLY A 721 -24.58 -29.61 8.72
CA GLY A 721 -25.68 -28.66 8.61
C GLY A 721 -26.00 -28.32 7.15
N ALA A 722 -27.27 -28.11 6.80
CA ALA A 722 -27.63 -27.84 5.40
C ALA A 722 -27.15 -26.47 4.90
N LEU A 723 -27.10 -25.47 5.79
CA LEU A 723 -26.53 -24.13 5.52
C LEU A 723 -25.16 -23.98 6.18
N VAL A 724 -25.13 -24.06 7.51
CA VAL A 724 -23.89 -23.90 8.29
C VAL A 724 -23.63 -25.15 9.12
N GLY A 725 -22.41 -25.68 9.07
CA GLY A 725 -22.02 -26.85 9.87
C GLY A 725 -22.13 -26.53 11.36
N GLN A 726 -21.32 -25.60 11.85
CA GLN A 726 -21.48 -25.00 13.19
C GLN A 726 -21.57 -23.47 13.09
N ASN A 727 -22.46 -22.85 13.88
CA ASN A 727 -22.61 -21.40 13.93
C ASN A 727 -22.49 -20.85 15.37
N ASN A 728 -21.49 -19.99 15.57
CA ASN A 728 -21.30 -19.12 16.73
C ASN A 728 -21.31 -17.64 16.31
N GLY A 729 -21.89 -17.30 15.16
CA GLY A 729 -22.00 -15.93 14.63
C GLY A 729 -23.43 -15.60 14.17
N MET A 730 -23.58 -14.56 13.35
CA MET A 730 -24.88 -14.13 12.82
C MET A 730 -25.20 -14.81 11.48
N VAL A 731 -26.45 -15.21 11.27
CA VAL A 731 -26.98 -15.72 9.99
C VAL A 731 -28.32 -15.03 9.72
N ILE A 732 -28.39 -14.24 8.66
CA ILE A 732 -29.48 -13.31 8.35
C ILE A 732 -29.98 -13.57 6.94
N SER A 733 -31.28 -13.82 6.75
CA SER A 733 -31.92 -13.94 5.42
C SER A 733 -31.34 -15.00 4.45
N CYS A 734 -30.42 -15.89 4.90
CA CYS A 734 -29.83 -16.93 4.05
C CYS A 734 -30.84 -18.02 3.65
N ALA A 735 -30.63 -18.64 2.48
CA ALA A 735 -31.58 -19.56 1.84
C ALA A 735 -30.97 -20.91 1.44
N LEU A 736 -31.81 -21.97 1.49
CA LEU A 736 -31.48 -23.31 0.99
C LEU A 736 -32.44 -23.69 -0.15
N GLU A 737 -31.90 -23.93 -1.33
CA GLU A 737 -32.62 -24.39 -2.52
C GLU A 737 -32.29 -25.86 -2.90
N GLY A 738 -31.25 -26.43 -2.28
CA GLY A 738 -30.71 -27.77 -2.55
C GLY A 738 -31.36 -28.93 -1.78
N THR A 739 -30.87 -30.15 -2.03
CA THR A 739 -31.28 -31.36 -1.28
C THR A 739 -30.28 -31.71 -0.18
N ALA A 740 -30.65 -31.47 1.09
CA ALA A 740 -29.91 -31.95 2.24
C ALA A 740 -30.31 -33.41 2.59
N SER A 741 -29.35 -34.33 2.59
CA SER A 741 -29.59 -35.74 2.91
C SER A 741 -29.08 -36.08 4.31
N GLN A 742 -30.01 -36.35 5.25
CA GLN A 742 -29.72 -36.70 6.66
C GLN A 742 -29.17 -35.56 7.55
N VAL A 743 -29.58 -34.32 7.29
CA VAL A 743 -29.01 -33.12 7.92
C VAL A 743 -30.08 -32.28 8.63
N ASP A 744 -29.71 -31.54 9.69
CA ASP A 744 -30.55 -30.45 10.20
C ASP A 744 -30.68 -29.37 9.12
N PRO A 745 -31.90 -28.87 8.84
CA PRO A 745 -32.13 -27.92 7.76
C PRO A 745 -31.46 -26.54 7.96
N VAL A 746 -30.97 -26.18 9.15
CA VAL A 746 -30.35 -24.86 9.39
C VAL A 746 -28.95 -24.96 9.98
N ILE A 747 -28.76 -25.62 11.14
CA ILE A 747 -27.50 -25.59 11.92
C ILE A 747 -27.25 -26.95 12.59
N GLY A 748 -26.01 -27.43 12.61
CA GLY A 748 -25.59 -28.59 13.41
C GLY A 748 -25.50 -28.31 14.91
N GLU A 749 -26.65 -28.36 15.59
CA GLU A 749 -26.87 -28.11 17.04
C GLU A 749 -26.58 -26.67 17.54
N PRO A 750 -27.24 -26.19 18.63
CA PRO A 750 -27.65 -24.78 18.68
C PRO A 750 -27.08 -23.94 19.84
N GLU A 751 -26.65 -22.71 19.54
CA GLU A 751 -26.98 -21.48 20.31
C GLU A 751 -26.87 -20.22 19.40
N MET A 752 -27.95 -19.80 18.72
CA MET A 752 -28.24 -18.36 18.52
C MET A 752 -29.63 -18.03 17.95
N THR A 753 -29.95 -16.75 17.95
CA THR A 753 -31.17 -16.11 17.41
C THR A 753 -31.24 -16.20 15.89
N LEU A 754 -32.34 -16.74 15.38
CA LEU A 754 -32.73 -16.67 13.97
C LEU A 754 -33.68 -15.50 13.75
N GLU A 755 -33.31 -14.58 12.85
CA GLU A 755 -34.24 -13.62 12.24
C GLU A 755 -34.39 -13.95 10.74
N ASP A 756 -35.62 -14.32 10.36
CA ASP A 756 -36.14 -14.42 8.98
C ASP A 756 -35.38 -15.26 7.92
N ALA A 757 -35.04 -16.52 8.22
CA ALA A 757 -34.63 -17.51 7.21
C ALA A 757 -35.83 -18.00 6.35
N ASN A 758 -35.77 -17.82 5.02
CA ASN A 758 -36.83 -18.19 4.08
C ASN A 758 -36.60 -19.59 3.44
N PHE A 759 -37.55 -20.51 3.65
CA PHE A 759 -37.51 -21.86 3.05
C PHE A 759 -38.41 -22.02 1.82
N GLN A 760 -37.82 -22.38 0.67
CA GLN A 760 -38.55 -22.85 -0.52
C GLN A 760 -38.08 -24.23 -1.04
N GLY A 761 -37.69 -25.13 -0.13
CA GLY A 761 -37.38 -26.53 -0.43
C GLY A 761 -38.55 -27.49 -0.10
N GLY A 762 -38.88 -28.39 -1.03
CA GLY A 762 -40.03 -29.31 -0.87
C GLY A 762 -39.76 -30.48 0.08
N LEU A 763 -40.49 -30.55 1.19
CA LEU A 763 -40.52 -31.70 2.11
C LEU A 763 -40.95 -32.99 1.38
N HIS A 764 -40.01 -33.92 1.16
CA HIS A 764 -40.35 -35.31 0.86
C HIS A 764 -40.40 -36.12 2.17
N ASP A 765 -41.59 -36.61 2.48
CA ASP A 765 -41.93 -37.35 3.70
C ASP A 765 -41.27 -38.74 3.70
N ILE A 766 -40.19 -38.92 4.48
CA ILE A 766 -39.52 -40.23 4.68
C ILE A 766 -39.75 -40.71 6.12
N ASN A 767 -41.00 -41.08 6.42
CA ASN A 767 -41.34 -41.76 7.67
C ASN A 767 -42.28 -42.96 7.40
N GLN A 768 -41.82 -43.91 6.59
CA GLN A 768 -42.47 -45.22 6.39
C GLN A 768 -41.54 -46.27 5.75
N ASP A 769 -40.71 -46.93 6.56
CA ASP A 769 -40.59 -48.40 6.65
C ASP A 769 -39.27 -48.84 7.33
N ALA A 770 -39.35 -49.09 8.65
CA ALA A 770 -38.41 -49.94 9.37
C ALA A 770 -39.10 -50.55 10.62
N SER A 771 -39.69 -51.74 10.44
CA SER A 771 -40.28 -52.56 11.51
C SER A 771 -39.69 -53.98 11.51
#